data_AF-A0A061I099-F1
#
_entry.id   AF-A0A061I099-F1
#
_cell.length_a   1.000
_cell.length_b   1.000
_cell.length_c   1.000
_cell.angle_alpha   90.00
_cell.angle_beta   90.00
_cell.angle_gamma   90.00
#
_symmetry.space_group_name_H-M   'P 1'
#
loop_
_entity.id
_entity.type
_entity.pdbx_description
1 polymer ?
#
loop_
_entity_poly.entity_id
_entity_poly.type
_entity_poly.pdbx_seq_one_letter_code
_entity_poly.pdbx_strand_id
1 'polypeptide(L)'
;MGSMSPDVPLLNDYKQDFLLKRFPQTVLGGPRLRLGYCAPPYIYVNQIVLFLMPWALGGTGTLLYQLDILRDYLAAALSGGLMVITASVIQLTSVYAKSKSVVVKRMIVRDILAEEDEHEFTSCTGAETVKFLIPGKKYVANTFFHSVLAGLVCGLGTWYLLPNRITLLYGSPGATAVLFVFGWITLCIGEYSLIVNTATETATFQTQDTYEITPLMRPLYILFFVSVDLAHRFIVNVPALEHMNQILHILFVFLPLLWALGTLPPPDALFFWAVEQVLEFGLGGSSMSTHLRLLVMFIISAGTPVVSYFIPSTVGVVLFMTGLGFLLSLNLSDVSLAFRHSVARHRVGSSHETFPGSFGHGFRRRDCLLCTIMLGVALLEAGLLHHYSGFSKVSGSSSQSALGYVLTALLSVLCILRETQSIYIFGIFRNPFYPKDVQAVSEFFEKQNKLLKIGVVRWILLTIVSPLAMVAFLALDSSLHGLHSVSVSIGFARAFRTVWQSTENALLETVIVSAVHVVSDTDCWWNRSLDTGTRLLLIGIMRDRLLQFITKLQFAMTVLLASWTEKKQHRKTTTTLCVLNTVFAPCVLVIIVFSALLSAPLLPLFTLPVFLVGFPRPVQSWPGAVGTSACVCTDTVFYHQMVPRLTTALQTAMAAGSLGLLLPGSHYLGRFEDRLIWIMVLERGYPYCCINVKGLELQETSCHTAEAQRVDEVFESAFQQEHLQMCSLNEHVGNILTPCTVLPVKLYSDARSVLSGIIDSHENLKEFKDDLVKVLVWVLLQYCSRRPSPQENIHKAENNREASPVALPALNTSPCPKFLEDSESLNSDTFHDWSDSSIFDDEPAIKNRKEKLQFKDLPSTNLPIPGSVDSQSEDDHSTNTASKNDLYRTVLLGFPAVDRGNREDVAYIPLVEFSCSQSHLLSLPEEWRSNCTPRSRIREASPLFPEDWYQFVLRQLECFHSKEKSGVLEEIAKDKALKALYVHTVMACYIGLFGSDNVLPSPGQIVRVYNGGLPCSGTLDWLSEKPELFQLVRKAFRYTLKLMVDKASLGPIEDFKELTSCLREYESNWYIGLVSEDQWKKAILEEKPCLFSLGYESSMGVYTSRVLVLQELLVHIGKLNSEAVRGQWANLSWELLYATNDDEERYSIQAHPLLLRNLTVQAADPPLGYPIFSSKPLSIHLC
;
A
#
# COMPACT_ATOMS: atom_id res chain seq x y z
N MET A 1 29.65 -24.43 -28.00
CA MET A 1 28.61 -23.54 -28.54
C MET A 1 27.27 -24.10 -28.10
N GLY A 2 26.78 -23.65 -26.93
CA GLY A 2 25.46 -24.04 -26.44
C GLY A 2 24.39 -23.25 -27.19
N SER A 3 23.34 -23.94 -27.63
CA SER A 3 22.18 -23.33 -28.30
C SER A 3 21.56 -22.26 -27.40
N MET A 4 21.73 -20.99 -27.80
CA MET A 4 20.98 -19.87 -27.24
C MET A 4 19.49 -20.13 -27.41
N SER A 5 18.71 -20.01 -26.32
CA SER A 5 17.25 -20.07 -26.40
C SER A 5 16.72 -19.05 -27.42
N PRO A 6 15.64 -19.36 -28.16
CA PRO A 6 15.03 -18.40 -29.06
C PRO A 6 14.64 -17.14 -28.27
N ASP A 7 15.08 -15.97 -28.76
CA ASP A 7 14.84 -14.68 -28.11
C ASP A 7 13.33 -14.42 -28.10
N VAL A 8 12.71 -14.41 -26.92
CA VAL A 8 11.32 -13.97 -26.77
C VAL A 8 11.25 -12.48 -27.16
N PRO A 9 10.40 -12.08 -28.13
CA PRO A 9 10.33 -10.70 -28.59
C PRO A 9 9.86 -9.76 -27.45
N LEU A 10 10.45 -8.54 -27.40
CA LEU A 10 10.12 -7.51 -26.39
C LEU A 10 8.61 -7.25 -26.32
N LEU A 11 8.01 -7.11 -27.50
CA LEU A 11 6.59 -6.94 -27.72
C LEU A 11 6.13 -8.08 -28.61
N ASN A 12 5.05 -8.75 -28.22
CA ASN A 12 4.37 -9.72 -29.08
C ASN A 12 3.87 -8.99 -30.36
N ASP A 13 3.73 -9.68 -31.49
CA ASP A 13 3.40 -9.05 -32.79
C ASP A 13 2.09 -8.24 -32.72
N TYR A 14 1.09 -8.77 -32.01
CA TYR A 14 -0.15 -8.05 -31.68
C TYR A 14 0.10 -6.71 -30.95
N LYS A 15 1.00 -6.71 -29.96
CA LYS A 15 1.34 -5.52 -29.15
C LYS A 15 2.15 -4.51 -29.96
N GLN A 16 3.00 -4.98 -30.89
CA GLN A 16 3.72 -4.09 -31.80
C GLN A 16 2.74 -3.36 -32.72
N ASP A 17 1.79 -4.08 -33.33
CA ASP A 17 0.77 -3.45 -34.16
C ASP A 17 -0.09 -2.46 -33.37
N PHE A 18 -0.41 -2.79 -32.11
CA PHE A 18 -1.14 -1.91 -31.22
C PHE A 18 -0.38 -0.61 -30.90
N LEU A 19 0.90 -0.70 -30.52
CA LEU A 19 1.74 0.48 -30.29
C LEU A 19 1.93 1.30 -31.57
N LEU A 20 2.06 0.65 -32.73
CA LEU A 20 2.16 1.33 -34.03
C LEU A 20 0.87 2.05 -34.43
N LYS A 21 -0.30 1.68 -33.88
CA LYS A 21 -1.55 2.44 -34.03
C LYS A 21 -1.57 3.68 -33.11
N ARG A 22 -1.18 3.51 -31.84
CA ARG A 22 -1.25 4.57 -30.82
C ARG A 22 -0.18 5.64 -30.98
N PHE A 23 1.05 5.29 -31.33
CA PHE A 23 2.15 6.25 -31.40
C PHE A 23 1.89 7.43 -32.35
N PRO A 24 1.42 7.22 -33.61
CA PRO A 24 1.02 8.32 -34.48
C PRO A 24 -0.14 9.16 -33.91
N GLN A 25 -1.08 8.52 -33.20
CA GLN A 25 -2.19 9.22 -32.55
C GLN A 25 -1.68 10.14 -31.42
N THR A 26 -0.71 9.69 -30.63
CA THR A 26 -0.06 10.51 -29.59
C THR A 26 0.74 11.67 -30.20
N VAL A 27 1.52 11.43 -31.27
CA VAL A 27 2.30 12.49 -31.92
C VAL A 27 1.39 13.59 -32.50
N LEU A 28 0.29 13.20 -33.16
CA LEU A 28 -0.64 14.12 -33.81
C LEU A 28 -1.77 14.65 -32.89
N GLY A 29 -1.83 14.19 -31.65
CA GLY A 29 -2.79 14.69 -30.65
C GLY A 29 -4.22 14.19 -30.83
N GLY A 30 -4.42 13.00 -31.40
CA GLY A 30 -5.73 12.34 -31.46
C GLY A 30 -6.18 11.75 -32.81
N PRO A 31 -5.70 12.21 -33.99
CA PRO A 31 -6.08 11.61 -35.27
C PRO A 31 -5.67 10.14 -35.36
N ARG A 32 -6.59 9.27 -35.79
CA ARG A 32 -6.38 7.82 -35.91
C ARG A 32 -6.09 7.46 -37.36
N LEU A 33 -4.81 7.51 -37.75
CA LEU A 33 -4.37 7.24 -39.12
C LEU A 33 -4.28 5.75 -39.47
N ARG A 34 -4.22 4.86 -38.47
CA ARG A 34 -4.16 3.40 -38.65
C ARG A 34 -5.18 2.74 -37.73
N LEU A 35 -6.28 2.24 -38.30
CA LEU A 35 -7.41 1.66 -37.55
C LEU A 35 -7.35 0.14 -37.41
N GLY A 36 -6.50 -0.54 -38.17
CA GLY A 36 -6.38 -2.02 -38.14
C GLY A 36 -7.47 -2.78 -38.90
N TYR A 37 -8.55 -2.09 -39.33
CA TYR A 37 -9.60 -2.63 -40.19
C TYR A 37 -9.89 -1.66 -41.36
N CYS A 38 -10.61 -2.15 -42.38
CA CYS A 38 -10.93 -1.37 -43.59
C CYS A 38 -11.98 -0.29 -43.31
N ALA A 39 -11.52 0.90 -42.90
CA ALA A 39 -12.36 2.09 -42.77
C ALA A 39 -12.53 2.82 -44.13
N PRO A 40 -13.72 3.35 -44.44
CA PRO A 40 -13.94 4.16 -45.65
C PRO A 40 -13.03 5.39 -45.74
N PRO A 41 -12.61 5.82 -46.95
CA PRO A 41 -11.65 6.91 -47.13
C PRO A 41 -12.14 8.26 -46.60
N TYR A 42 -13.45 8.49 -46.57
CA TYR A 42 -14.03 9.74 -46.07
C TYR A 42 -13.75 9.97 -44.57
N ILE A 43 -13.44 8.92 -43.80
CA ILE A 43 -13.13 9.05 -42.36
C ILE A 43 -11.79 9.73 -42.16
N TYR A 44 -10.78 9.30 -42.91
CA TYR A 44 -9.45 9.92 -42.88
C TYR A 44 -9.49 11.36 -43.40
N VAL A 45 -10.27 11.61 -44.47
CA VAL A 45 -10.47 12.98 -44.99
C VAL A 45 -11.14 13.87 -43.94
N ASN A 46 -12.19 13.41 -43.28
CA ASN A 46 -12.87 14.19 -42.23
C ASN A 46 -11.94 14.48 -41.04
N GLN A 47 -11.08 13.53 -40.62
CA GLN A 47 -10.09 13.79 -39.57
C GLN A 47 -9.06 14.86 -39.99
N ILE A 48 -8.55 14.81 -41.22
CA ILE A 48 -7.61 15.81 -41.74
C ILE A 48 -8.27 17.18 -41.82
N VAL A 49 -9.51 17.25 -42.29
CA VAL A 49 -10.28 18.51 -42.34
C VAL A 49 -10.43 19.08 -40.94
N LEU A 50 -10.89 18.29 -39.96
CA LEU A 50 -11.02 18.73 -38.56
C LEU A 50 -9.69 19.15 -37.94
N PHE A 51 -8.59 18.48 -38.29
CA PHE A 51 -7.23 18.82 -37.83
C PHE A 51 -6.72 20.16 -38.37
N LEU A 52 -7.01 20.51 -39.62
CA LEU A 52 -6.53 21.75 -40.24
C LEU A 52 -7.46 22.96 -40.02
N MET A 53 -8.65 22.77 -39.44
CA MET A 53 -9.60 23.84 -39.16
C MET A 53 -9.01 25.01 -38.34
N PRO A 54 -8.29 24.78 -37.22
CA PRO A 54 -7.65 25.85 -36.47
C PRO A 54 -6.71 26.71 -37.31
N TRP A 55 -5.89 26.07 -38.16
CA TRP A 55 -4.99 26.79 -39.06
C TRP A 55 -5.76 27.55 -40.15
N ALA A 56 -6.83 27.01 -40.72
CA ALA A 56 -7.62 27.75 -41.71
C ALA A 56 -8.25 29.03 -41.10
N LEU A 57 -8.83 28.92 -39.91
CA LEU A 57 -9.48 30.05 -39.22
C LEU A 57 -8.46 31.07 -38.69
N GLY A 58 -7.41 30.60 -38.03
CA GLY A 58 -6.30 31.43 -37.55
C GLY A 58 -5.49 32.07 -38.68
N GLY A 59 -5.26 31.31 -39.75
CA GLY A 59 -4.60 31.73 -40.98
C GLY A 59 -5.32 32.89 -41.66
N THR A 60 -6.66 32.87 -41.68
CA THR A 60 -7.48 34.00 -42.15
C THR A 60 -7.19 35.27 -41.35
N GLY A 61 -7.09 35.16 -40.01
CA GLY A 61 -6.67 36.26 -39.14
C GLY A 61 -5.25 36.76 -39.46
N THR A 62 -4.27 35.85 -39.60
CA THR A 62 -2.88 36.21 -39.93
C THR A 62 -2.76 36.91 -41.29
N LEU A 63 -3.53 36.47 -42.29
CA LEU A 63 -3.51 37.03 -43.63
C LEU A 63 -4.11 38.43 -43.66
N LEU A 64 -5.24 38.65 -42.97
CA LEU A 64 -5.84 39.99 -42.86
C LEU A 64 -4.93 40.98 -42.12
N TYR A 65 -4.13 40.51 -41.17
CA TYR A 65 -3.09 41.32 -40.54
C TYR A 65 -1.93 41.62 -41.50
N GLN A 66 -1.45 40.63 -42.26
CA GLN A 66 -0.36 40.83 -43.24
C GLN A 66 -0.75 41.75 -44.40
N LEU A 67 -2.04 41.81 -44.75
CA LEU A 67 -2.57 42.74 -45.74
C LEU A 67 -2.87 44.14 -45.16
N ASP A 68 -2.47 44.41 -43.90
CA ASP A 68 -2.72 45.66 -43.18
C ASP A 68 -4.21 46.06 -43.06
N ILE A 69 -5.12 45.10 -43.19
CA ILE A 69 -6.58 45.32 -43.09
C ILE A 69 -7.02 45.38 -41.62
N LEU A 70 -6.41 44.56 -40.76
CA LEU A 70 -6.71 44.47 -39.33
C LEU A 70 -5.45 44.70 -38.49
N ARG A 71 -5.61 45.31 -37.32
CA ARG A 71 -4.55 45.35 -36.30
C ARG A 71 -4.34 43.97 -35.69
N ASP A 72 -3.18 43.75 -35.11
CA ASP A 72 -2.75 42.47 -34.52
C ASP A 72 -3.74 41.90 -33.49
N TYR A 73 -4.20 42.70 -32.52
CA TYR A 73 -5.16 42.25 -31.51
C TYR A 73 -6.57 41.98 -32.08
N LEU A 74 -6.97 42.71 -33.12
CA LEU A 74 -8.26 42.50 -33.82
C LEU A 74 -8.23 41.23 -34.66
N ALA A 75 -7.10 40.92 -35.30
CA ALA A 75 -6.89 39.67 -36.02
C ALA A 75 -6.91 38.44 -35.07
N ALA A 76 -6.30 38.57 -33.88
CA ALA A 76 -6.37 37.55 -32.83
C ALA A 76 -7.80 37.36 -32.29
N ALA A 77 -8.54 38.45 -32.06
CA ALA A 77 -9.93 38.37 -31.62
C ALA A 77 -10.86 37.73 -32.68
N LEU A 78 -10.66 38.05 -33.96
CA LEU A 78 -11.42 37.47 -35.07
C LEU A 78 -11.20 35.96 -35.18
N SER A 79 -9.95 35.52 -35.20
CA SER A 79 -9.59 34.09 -35.26
C SER A 79 -10.15 33.32 -34.08
N GLY A 80 -10.00 33.84 -32.86
CA GLY A 80 -10.57 33.23 -31.66
C GLY A 80 -12.10 33.15 -31.70
N GLY A 81 -12.78 34.22 -32.12
CA GLY A 81 -14.25 34.26 -32.25
C GLY A 81 -14.79 33.24 -33.27
N LEU A 82 -14.15 33.14 -34.45
CA LEU A 82 -14.48 32.14 -35.46
C LEU A 82 -14.31 30.72 -34.93
N MET A 83 -13.26 30.49 -34.14
CA MET A 83 -13.00 29.19 -33.55
C MET A 83 -14.00 28.82 -32.45
N VAL A 84 -14.45 29.75 -31.60
CA VAL A 84 -15.51 29.48 -30.61
C VAL A 84 -16.80 29.02 -31.30
N ILE A 85 -17.20 29.71 -32.37
CA ILE A 85 -18.41 29.36 -33.14
C ILE A 85 -18.26 27.97 -33.73
N THR A 86 -17.14 27.69 -34.39
CA THR A 86 -16.88 26.40 -35.05
C THR A 86 -16.81 25.26 -34.04
N ALA A 87 -16.09 25.43 -32.93
CA ALA A 87 -16.00 24.45 -31.84
C ALA A 87 -17.38 24.17 -31.23
N SER A 88 -18.19 25.20 -31.02
CA SER A 88 -19.55 25.05 -30.50
C SER A 88 -20.45 24.24 -31.44
N VAL A 89 -20.35 24.47 -32.76
CA VAL A 89 -21.08 23.70 -33.77
C VAL A 89 -20.64 22.23 -33.78
N ILE A 90 -19.34 21.96 -33.74
CA ILE A 90 -18.77 20.60 -33.69
C ILE A 90 -19.28 19.86 -32.45
N GLN A 91 -19.20 20.50 -31.28
CA GLN A 91 -19.65 19.91 -30.03
C GLN A 91 -21.18 19.70 -29.97
N LEU A 92 -21.97 20.66 -30.45
CA LEU A 92 -23.43 20.53 -30.50
C LEU A 92 -23.86 19.39 -31.44
N THR A 93 -23.13 19.20 -32.54
CA THR A 93 -23.34 18.07 -33.47
C THR A 93 -23.07 16.73 -32.78
N SER A 94 -22.05 16.64 -31.93
CA SER A 94 -21.78 15.44 -31.11
C SER A 94 -22.88 15.16 -30.08
N VAL A 95 -23.36 16.20 -29.38
CA VAL A 95 -24.49 16.07 -28.44
C VAL A 95 -25.76 15.62 -29.15
N TYR A 96 -26.04 16.17 -30.34
CA TYR A 96 -27.16 15.78 -31.19
C TYR A 96 -27.03 14.34 -31.72
N ALA A 97 -25.82 13.88 -32.05
CA ALA A 97 -25.60 12.50 -32.45
C ALA A 97 -25.83 11.52 -31.29
N LYS A 98 -25.45 11.87 -30.06
CA LYS A 98 -25.71 11.05 -28.85
C LYS A 98 -27.20 10.84 -28.58
N SER A 99 -28.07 11.80 -28.89
CA SER A 99 -29.50 11.69 -28.64
C SER A 99 -30.27 10.85 -29.68
N LYS A 100 -29.63 10.44 -30.79
CA LYS A 100 -30.32 9.91 -31.98
C LYS A 100 -30.20 8.40 -32.26
N SER A 101 -29.43 7.64 -31.49
CA SER A 101 -29.29 6.16 -31.65
C SER A 101 -29.71 5.46 -30.35
N VAL A 102 -30.75 4.62 -30.26
CA VAL A 102 -30.98 3.28 -30.87
C VAL A 102 -29.81 2.32 -30.67
N VAL A 103 -30.11 1.18 -30.06
CA VAL A 103 -29.21 0.10 -29.60
C VAL A 103 -28.25 -0.33 -30.71
N VAL A 104 -27.00 0.11 -30.63
CA VAL A 104 -25.89 -0.46 -31.40
C VAL A 104 -25.65 -1.87 -30.85
N LYS A 105 -25.64 -2.87 -31.73
CA LYS A 105 -25.24 -4.24 -31.39
C LYS A 105 -23.73 -4.20 -31.07
N ARG A 106 -23.37 -4.01 -29.81
CA ARG A 106 -22.01 -4.30 -29.32
C ARG A 106 -21.70 -5.76 -29.64
N MET A 107 -20.71 -6.01 -30.50
CA MET A 107 -20.04 -7.30 -30.44
C MET A 107 -19.16 -7.25 -29.20
N ILE A 108 -19.53 -8.03 -28.18
CA ILE A 108 -18.67 -8.24 -27.01
C ILE A 108 -17.47 -9.05 -27.50
N VAL A 109 -16.34 -8.38 -27.69
CA VAL A 109 -15.03 -9.02 -27.70
C VAL A 109 -14.65 -9.25 -26.24
N ARG A 110 -14.14 -10.45 -25.94
CA ARG A 110 -13.99 -11.01 -24.58
C ARG A 110 -12.77 -10.45 -23.81
N ASP A 111 -12.16 -9.37 -24.28
CA ASP A 111 -10.93 -8.80 -23.73
C ASP A 111 -11.20 -7.39 -23.17
N ILE A 112 -11.06 -7.25 -21.85
CA ILE A 112 -11.50 -6.08 -21.06
C ILE A 112 -10.64 -4.82 -21.33
N LEU A 113 -9.49 -4.96 -21.99
CA LEU A 113 -8.53 -3.88 -22.22
C LEU A 113 -8.23 -3.59 -23.71
N ALA A 114 -8.75 -4.42 -24.62
CA ALA A 114 -8.77 -4.17 -26.06
C ALA A 114 -10.07 -3.48 -26.51
N GLU A 115 -10.44 -2.37 -25.86
CA GLU A 115 -11.54 -1.50 -26.32
C GLU A 115 -11.10 -0.68 -27.56
N GLU A 116 -10.82 -1.35 -28.68
CA GLU A 116 -11.02 -0.74 -30.00
C GLU A 116 -12.24 -1.41 -30.63
N ASP A 117 -13.44 -0.99 -30.19
CA ASP A 117 -14.72 -1.38 -30.80
C ASP A 117 -14.59 -1.30 -32.34
N GLU A 118 -14.79 -2.40 -33.05
CA GLU A 118 -14.90 -2.36 -34.51
C GLU A 118 -16.18 -1.58 -34.87
N HIS A 119 -16.02 -0.42 -35.50
CA HIS A 119 -17.15 0.41 -35.89
C HIS A 119 -17.53 0.11 -37.35
N GLU A 120 -18.76 -0.36 -37.57
CA GLU A 120 -19.37 -0.35 -38.90
C GLU A 120 -19.85 1.06 -39.23
N PHE A 121 -19.46 1.59 -40.38
CA PHE A 121 -19.80 2.95 -40.80
C PHE A 121 -20.88 2.94 -41.87
N THR A 122 -22.07 3.42 -41.50
CA THR A 122 -23.25 3.43 -42.40
C THR A 122 -23.28 4.60 -43.39
N SER A 123 -22.74 5.78 -43.03
CA SER A 123 -22.70 6.97 -43.90
C SER A 123 -21.72 8.05 -43.41
N CYS A 124 -21.36 9.02 -44.27
CA CYS A 124 -20.42 10.10 -43.95
C CYS A 124 -20.87 11.00 -42.78
N THR A 125 -22.18 11.20 -42.60
CA THR A 125 -22.78 11.97 -41.51
C THR A 125 -23.64 11.12 -40.57
N GLY A 126 -23.46 9.79 -40.60
CA GLY A 126 -24.17 8.88 -39.71
C GLY A 126 -23.83 9.17 -38.25
N ALA A 127 -24.77 8.91 -37.34
CA ALA A 127 -24.55 9.12 -35.91
C ALA A 127 -23.33 8.32 -35.38
N GLU A 128 -23.07 7.14 -35.96
CA GLU A 128 -21.88 6.30 -35.68
C GLU A 128 -20.59 6.98 -36.11
N THR A 129 -20.53 7.51 -37.33
CA THR A 129 -19.37 8.25 -37.85
C THR A 129 -19.09 9.52 -37.04
N VAL A 130 -20.13 10.26 -36.65
CA VAL A 130 -19.99 11.45 -35.79
C VAL A 130 -19.53 11.05 -34.39
N LYS A 131 -20.06 9.97 -33.80
CA LYS A 131 -19.63 9.47 -32.48
C LYS A 131 -18.19 8.97 -32.50
N PHE A 132 -17.75 8.37 -33.59
CA PHE A 132 -16.38 7.90 -33.76
C PHE A 132 -15.39 9.07 -33.93
N LEU A 133 -15.73 10.06 -34.77
CA LEU A 133 -14.88 11.22 -35.00
C LEU A 133 -14.86 12.17 -33.79
N ILE A 134 -16.02 12.39 -33.16
CA ILE A 134 -16.23 13.32 -32.06
C ILE A 134 -17.03 12.59 -30.97
N PRO A 135 -16.37 11.78 -30.11
CA PRO A 135 -17.02 11.00 -29.05
C PRO A 135 -17.81 11.85 -28.05
N GLY A 136 -17.56 13.16 -27.99
CA GLY A 136 -18.29 14.14 -27.20
C GLY A 136 -17.97 14.03 -25.71
N LYS A 137 -17.99 15.15 -25.01
CA LYS A 137 -17.61 15.23 -23.58
C LYS A 137 -18.64 14.56 -22.66
N LYS A 138 -18.18 14.10 -21.48
CA LYS A 138 -18.99 13.49 -20.41
C LYS A 138 -19.92 14.52 -19.78
N TYR A 139 -19.41 15.73 -19.53
CA TYR A 139 -20.16 16.80 -18.88
C TYR A 139 -20.51 17.92 -19.86
N VAL A 140 -21.76 18.39 -19.85
CA VAL A 140 -22.22 19.52 -20.69
C VAL A 140 -21.45 20.81 -20.37
N ALA A 141 -21.07 21.02 -19.10
CA ALA A 141 -20.24 22.15 -18.70
C ALA A 141 -18.88 22.13 -19.40
N ASN A 142 -18.26 20.95 -19.54
CA ASN A 142 -16.99 20.78 -20.24
C ASN A 142 -17.13 21.07 -21.74
N THR A 143 -18.26 20.69 -22.35
CA THR A 143 -18.57 21.02 -23.74
C THR A 143 -18.49 22.54 -24.02
N PHE A 144 -19.09 23.35 -23.14
CA PHE A 144 -19.02 24.81 -23.24
C PHE A 144 -17.61 25.33 -22.94
N PHE A 145 -17.01 24.87 -21.83
CA PHE A 145 -15.68 25.31 -21.40
C PHE A 145 -14.60 25.03 -22.45
N HIS A 146 -14.55 23.83 -23.02
CA HIS A 146 -13.58 23.47 -24.05
C HIS A 146 -13.78 24.28 -25.34
N SER A 147 -15.02 24.64 -25.70
CA SER A 147 -15.29 25.47 -26.89
C SER A 147 -14.77 26.90 -26.71
N VAL A 148 -14.96 27.49 -25.53
CA VAL A 148 -14.41 28.81 -25.18
C VAL A 148 -12.89 28.75 -25.11
N LEU A 149 -12.33 27.72 -24.47
CA LEU A 149 -10.88 27.54 -24.35
C LEU A 149 -10.22 27.36 -25.72
N ALA A 150 -10.83 26.62 -26.64
CA ALA A 150 -10.33 26.47 -28.00
C ALA A 150 -10.25 27.82 -28.74
N GLY A 151 -11.27 28.67 -28.60
CA GLY A 151 -11.23 30.01 -29.16
C GLY A 151 -10.13 30.90 -28.56
N LEU A 152 -9.93 30.81 -27.24
CA LEU A 152 -8.86 31.53 -26.57
C LEU A 152 -7.47 31.06 -27.04
N VAL A 153 -7.26 29.74 -27.16
CA VAL A 153 -6.01 29.15 -27.65
C VAL A 153 -5.77 29.54 -29.11
N CYS A 154 -6.76 29.47 -29.99
CA CYS A 154 -6.63 29.84 -31.40
C CYS A 154 -6.33 31.33 -31.57
N GLY A 155 -7.03 32.21 -30.83
CA GLY A 155 -6.83 33.66 -30.90
C GLY A 155 -5.44 34.07 -30.38
N LEU A 156 -5.06 33.58 -29.20
CA LEU A 156 -3.74 33.86 -28.64
C LEU A 156 -2.61 33.21 -29.44
N GLY A 157 -2.83 32.00 -29.96
CA GLY A 157 -1.89 31.30 -30.84
C GLY A 157 -1.67 32.06 -32.15
N THR A 158 -2.73 32.61 -32.74
CA THR A 158 -2.64 33.52 -33.90
C THR A 158 -1.77 34.74 -33.58
N TRP A 159 -1.93 35.32 -32.39
CA TRP A 159 -1.14 36.48 -31.97
C TRP A 159 0.32 36.13 -31.66
N TYR A 160 0.58 34.93 -31.15
CA TYR A 160 1.90 34.39 -30.84
C TYR A 160 2.70 34.11 -32.13
N LEU A 161 2.07 33.49 -33.13
CA LEU A 161 2.72 33.07 -34.38
C LEU A 161 2.72 34.14 -35.50
N LEU A 162 2.49 35.41 -35.20
CA LEU A 162 2.50 36.45 -36.24
C LEU A 162 3.88 36.53 -36.94
N PRO A 163 3.97 36.38 -38.27
CA PRO A 163 5.26 36.34 -38.97
C PRO A 163 6.12 37.59 -38.80
N ASN A 164 5.51 38.78 -38.76
CA ASN A 164 6.23 40.03 -38.50
C ASN A 164 6.91 40.01 -37.12
N ARG A 165 6.26 39.40 -36.12
CA ARG A 165 6.81 39.34 -34.76
C ARG A 165 7.95 38.34 -34.64
N ILE A 166 7.80 37.15 -35.22
CA ILE A 166 8.88 36.16 -35.26
C ILE A 166 10.09 36.73 -36.02
N THR A 167 9.86 37.46 -37.10
CA THR A 167 10.93 38.12 -37.87
C THR A 167 11.66 39.18 -37.04
N LEU A 168 10.96 39.92 -36.19
CA LEU A 168 11.58 40.86 -35.24
C LEU A 168 12.45 40.16 -34.18
N LEU A 169 12.09 38.93 -33.77
CA LEU A 169 12.84 38.17 -32.75
C LEU A 169 14.10 37.50 -33.30
N TYR A 170 14.12 37.08 -34.56
CA TYR A 170 15.21 36.26 -35.15
C TYR A 170 15.96 36.91 -36.31
N GLY A 171 15.43 37.98 -36.90
CA GLY A 171 16.07 38.70 -38.02
C GLY A 171 16.23 37.91 -39.32
N SER A 172 15.66 36.70 -39.43
CA SER A 172 15.79 35.81 -40.58
C SER A 172 14.42 35.35 -41.09
N PRO A 173 14.09 35.59 -42.38
CA PRO A 173 12.81 35.16 -42.96
C PRO A 173 12.70 33.63 -43.04
N GLY A 174 13.83 32.92 -43.19
CA GLY A 174 13.85 31.46 -43.22
C GLY A 174 13.47 30.83 -41.87
N ALA A 175 14.00 31.38 -40.78
CA ALA A 175 13.64 30.95 -39.42
C ALA A 175 12.16 31.24 -39.13
N THR A 176 11.66 32.39 -39.56
CA THR A 176 10.23 32.75 -39.45
C THR A 176 9.32 31.74 -40.14
N ALA A 177 9.64 31.35 -41.38
CA ALA A 177 8.80 30.39 -42.12
C ALA A 177 8.73 29.02 -41.42
N VAL A 178 9.86 28.52 -40.93
CA VAL A 178 9.95 27.24 -40.20
C VAL A 178 9.14 27.31 -38.89
N LEU A 179 9.36 28.34 -38.07
CA LEU A 179 8.65 28.52 -36.81
C LEU A 179 7.15 28.73 -37.01
N PHE A 180 6.74 29.42 -38.08
CA PHE A 180 5.33 29.61 -38.41
C PHE A 180 4.65 28.29 -38.77
N VAL A 181 5.21 27.53 -39.71
CA VAL A 181 4.61 26.28 -40.19
C VAL A 181 4.54 25.24 -39.08
N PHE A 182 5.66 24.96 -38.41
CA PHE A 182 5.67 23.96 -37.34
C PHE A 182 4.93 24.46 -36.08
N GLY A 183 4.92 25.76 -35.82
CA GLY A 183 4.12 26.34 -34.74
C GLY A 183 2.62 26.15 -34.96
N TRP A 184 2.12 26.33 -36.19
CA TRP A 184 0.71 26.05 -36.51
C TRP A 184 0.37 24.58 -36.38
N ILE A 185 1.29 23.68 -36.73
CA ILE A 185 1.12 22.24 -36.50
C ILE A 185 0.98 21.96 -34.99
N THR A 186 1.83 22.54 -34.14
CA THR A 186 1.72 22.41 -32.68
C THR A 186 0.37 22.92 -32.15
N LEU A 187 -0.13 24.06 -32.64
CA LEU A 187 -1.46 24.58 -32.26
C LEU A 187 -2.59 23.64 -32.68
N CYS A 188 -2.56 23.13 -33.92
CA CYS A 188 -3.56 22.18 -34.42
C CYS A 188 -3.60 20.90 -33.57
N ILE A 189 -2.44 20.38 -33.18
CA ILE A 189 -2.30 19.21 -32.30
C ILE A 189 -2.98 19.46 -30.94
N GLY A 190 -2.75 20.64 -30.34
CA GLY A 190 -3.34 21.01 -29.06
C GLY A 190 -4.86 21.18 -29.13
N GLU A 191 -5.36 21.87 -30.16
CA GLU A 191 -6.79 22.13 -30.34
C GLU A 191 -7.58 20.89 -30.77
N TYR A 192 -7.00 20.00 -31.57
CA TYR A 192 -7.64 18.75 -31.96
C TYR A 192 -7.93 17.87 -30.74
N SER A 193 -6.95 17.73 -29.84
CA SER A 193 -7.10 17.00 -28.57
C SER A 193 -8.21 17.59 -27.69
N LEU A 194 -8.40 18.91 -27.74
CA LEU A 194 -9.37 19.62 -26.94
C LEU A 194 -10.81 19.40 -27.45
N ILE A 195 -11.03 19.49 -28.76
CA ILE A 195 -12.37 19.56 -29.37
C ILE A 195 -12.83 18.21 -29.92
N VAL A 196 -11.98 17.50 -30.65
CA VAL A 196 -12.38 16.37 -31.49
C VAL A 196 -12.20 15.07 -30.73
N ASN A 197 -10.96 14.64 -30.53
CA ASN A 197 -10.64 13.39 -29.84
C ASN A 197 -9.33 13.54 -29.08
N THR A 198 -9.30 13.05 -27.84
CA THR A 198 -8.09 13.03 -27.01
C THR A 198 -7.18 11.87 -27.41
N ALA A 199 -5.89 12.15 -27.54
CA ALA A 199 -4.90 11.08 -27.68
C ALA A 199 -4.77 10.27 -26.39
N THR A 200 -4.40 9.00 -26.53
CA THR A 200 -3.79 8.25 -25.42
C THR A 200 -2.40 8.85 -25.19
N GLU A 201 -2.20 9.47 -24.02
CA GLU A 201 -0.93 10.11 -23.67
C GLU A 201 0.03 9.10 -23.03
N THR A 202 1.33 9.27 -23.25
CA THR A 202 2.38 8.48 -22.57
C THR A 202 2.54 8.86 -21.10
N ALA A 203 2.18 10.09 -20.74
CA ALA A 203 2.21 10.62 -19.38
C ALA A 203 0.82 10.57 -18.73
N THR A 204 0.49 9.45 -18.08
CA THR A 204 -0.77 9.24 -17.36
C THR A 204 -0.53 9.15 -15.86
N PHE A 205 -1.12 10.06 -15.07
CA PHE A 205 -0.98 10.07 -13.61
C PHE A 205 -2.16 9.40 -12.91
N GLN A 206 -3.39 9.77 -13.30
CA GLN A 206 -4.61 9.07 -12.86
C GLN A 206 -4.99 8.00 -13.87
N THR A 207 -5.39 6.83 -13.37
CA THR A 207 -5.86 5.71 -14.20
C THR A 207 -7.26 5.97 -14.76
N GLN A 208 -8.08 6.73 -14.04
CA GLN A 208 -9.42 7.14 -14.46
C GLN A 208 -9.48 8.65 -14.61
N ASP A 209 -9.82 9.14 -15.81
CA ASP A 209 -10.04 10.56 -16.05
C ASP A 209 -11.49 10.94 -15.68
N THR A 210 -11.71 11.13 -14.37
CA THR A 210 -13.03 11.45 -13.80
C THR A 210 -13.50 12.84 -14.19
N TYR A 211 -12.58 13.81 -14.31
CA TYR A 211 -12.89 15.23 -14.54
C TYR A 211 -12.57 15.72 -15.96
N GLU A 212 -12.15 14.84 -16.87
CA GLU A 212 -11.71 15.18 -18.24
C GLU A 212 -10.53 16.15 -18.26
N ILE A 213 -9.51 15.88 -17.43
CA ILE A 213 -8.29 16.68 -17.30
C ILE A 213 -7.34 16.41 -18.48
N THR A 214 -7.32 15.18 -19.01
CA THR A 214 -6.42 14.78 -20.12
C THR A 214 -6.54 15.69 -21.34
N PRO A 215 -7.75 16.06 -21.85
CA PRO A 215 -7.87 16.99 -22.97
C PRO A 215 -7.27 18.39 -22.73
N LEU A 216 -7.06 18.80 -21.47
CA LEU A 216 -6.52 20.12 -21.13
C LEU A 216 -5.00 20.16 -21.15
N MET A 217 -4.33 19.01 -21.20
CA MET A 217 -2.87 18.90 -21.08
C MET A 217 -2.14 19.71 -22.16
N ARG A 218 -2.42 19.47 -23.44
CA ARG A 218 -1.74 20.13 -24.56
C ARG A 218 -2.04 21.64 -24.64
N PRO A 219 -3.30 22.09 -24.55
CA PRO A 219 -3.63 23.52 -24.50
C PRO A 219 -2.95 24.27 -23.34
N LEU A 220 -2.82 23.65 -22.18
CA LEU A 220 -2.20 24.26 -21.01
C LEU A 220 -0.73 24.61 -21.26
N TYR A 221 0.05 23.70 -21.88
CA TYR A 221 1.43 24.00 -22.25
C TYR A 221 1.53 25.08 -23.31
N ILE A 222 0.63 25.09 -24.31
CA ILE A 222 0.58 26.17 -25.30
C ILE A 222 0.37 27.52 -24.61
N LEU A 223 -0.56 27.60 -23.65
CA LEU A 223 -0.84 28.81 -22.90
C LEU A 223 0.34 29.25 -22.01
N PHE A 224 1.16 28.34 -21.49
CA PHE A 224 2.38 28.71 -20.77
C PHE A 224 3.42 29.38 -21.67
N PHE A 225 3.57 28.94 -22.92
CA PHE A 225 4.51 29.56 -23.85
C PHE A 225 4.01 30.95 -24.27
N VAL A 226 2.71 31.05 -24.56
CA VAL A 226 2.04 32.31 -24.86
C VAL A 226 2.13 33.30 -23.70
N SER A 227 2.01 32.85 -22.45
CA SER A 227 2.03 33.76 -21.30
C SER A 227 3.39 34.44 -21.10
N VAL A 228 4.50 33.75 -21.41
CA VAL A 228 5.86 34.35 -21.37
C VAL A 228 6.03 35.39 -22.47
N ASP A 229 5.53 35.12 -23.68
CA ASP A 229 5.54 36.10 -24.76
C ASP A 229 4.64 37.31 -24.44
N LEU A 230 3.49 37.09 -23.81
CA LEU A 230 2.61 38.15 -23.35
C LEU A 230 3.29 39.01 -22.27
N ALA A 231 3.99 38.37 -21.32
CA ALA A 231 4.78 39.07 -20.32
C ALA A 231 5.89 39.90 -20.96
N HIS A 232 6.58 39.37 -21.99
CA HIS A 232 7.58 40.12 -22.74
C HIS A 232 7.00 41.35 -23.44
N ARG A 233 5.76 41.27 -23.93
CA ARG A 233 5.08 42.39 -24.59
C ARG A 233 4.70 43.50 -23.62
N PHE A 234 4.27 43.15 -22.40
CA PHE A 234 3.81 44.14 -21.41
C PHE A 234 4.91 44.65 -20.47
N ILE A 235 5.96 43.87 -20.23
CA ILE A 235 7.09 44.23 -19.37
C ILE A 235 8.26 44.67 -20.27
N VAL A 236 8.30 45.96 -20.58
CA VAL A 236 9.33 46.55 -21.44
C VAL A 236 10.69 46.63 -20.69
N ASN A 237 11.79 46.31 -21.39
CA ASN A 237 13.20 46.43 -20.93
C ASN A 237 13.80 45.33 -20.03
N VAL A 238 13.43 44.05 -20.22
CA VAL A 238 14.13 42.93 -19.55
C VAL A 238 14.79 42.02 -20.59
N PRO A 239 16.13 42.11 -20.79
CA PRO A 239 16.81 41.31 -21.82
C PRO A 239 16.72 39.81 -21.55
N ALA A 240 16.69 39.38 -20.29
CA ALA A 240 16.51 37.97 -19.95
C ALA A 240 15.17 37.41 -20.47
N LEU A 241 14.10 38.21 -20.46
CA LEU A 241 12.77 37.79 -20.90
C LEU A 241 12.70 37.66 -22.43
N GLU A 242 13.45 38.49 -23.16
CA GLU A 242 13.61 38.38 -24.61
C GLU A 242 14.31 37.07 -25.00
N HIS A 243 15.43 36.75 -24.35
CA HIS A 243 16.17 35.50 -24.59
C HIS A 243 15.31 34.27 -24.24
N MET A 244 14.59 34.32 -23.13
CA MET A 244 13.65 33.26 -22.76
C MET A 244 12.55 33.10 -23.81
N ASN A 245 12.01 34.21 -24.32
CA ASN A 245 10.98 34.17 -25.36
C ASN A 245 11.52 33.55 -26.66
N GLN A 246 12.74 33.88 -27.08
CA GLN A 246 13.41 33.22 -28.20
C GLN A 246 13.52 31.71 -27.97
N ILE A 247 14.11 31.28 -26.84
CA ILE A 247 14.27 29.85 -26.52
C ILE A 247 12.91 29.12 -26.54
N LEU A 248 11.86 29.72 -25.99
CA LEU A 248 10.52 29.14 -25.96
C LEU A 248 9.90 29.01 -27.35
N HIS A 249 10.10 29.96 -28.27
CA HIS A 249 9.63 29.81 -29.66
C HIS A 249 10.28 28.62 -30.37
N ILE A 250 11.57 28.34 -30.10
CA ILE A 250 12.24 27.14 -30.62
C ILE A 250 11.65 25.88 -29.97
N LEU A 251 11.52 25.88 -28.64
CA LEU A 251 10.99 24.74 -27.88
C LEU A 251 9.52 24.44 -28.23
N PHE A 252 8.74 25.45 -28.65
CA PHE A 252 7.34 25.31 -29.06
C PHE A 252 7.17 24.38 -30.27
N VAL A 253 8.15 24.37 -31.19
CA VAL A 253 8.18 23.44 -32.34
C VAL A 253 8.45 22.00 -31.91
N PHE A 254 9.18 21.79 -30.81
CA PHE A 254 9.48 20.47 -30.27
C PHE A 254 8.43 19.96 -29.27
N LEU A 255 7.39 20.74 -28.97
CA LEU A 255 6.35 20.36 -28.03
C LEU A 255 5.63 19.03 -28.39
N PRO A 256 5.33 18.74 -29.68
CA PRO A 256 4.80 17.42 -30.08
C PRO A 256 5.71 16.25 -29.73
N LEU A 257 7.03 16.43 -29.83
CA LEU A 257 8.02 15.42 -29.45
C LEU A 257 8.04 15.22 -27.94
N LEU A 258 7.99 16.30 -27.16
CA LEU A 258 7.97 16.24 -25.69
C LEU A 258 6.69 15.57 -25.15
N TRP A 259 5.54 15.80 -25.79
CA TRP A 259 4.30 15.08 -25.49
C TRP A 259 4.44 13.59 -25.83
N ALA A 260 4.95 13.26 -27.03
CA ALA A 260 5.14 11.88 -27.44
C ALA A 260 6.09 11.10 -26.51
N LEU A 261 7.17 11.73 -26.06
CA LEU A 261 8.12 11.13 -25.11
C LEU A 261 7.59 11.02 -23.68
N GLY A 262 6.49 11.70 -23.34
CA GLY A 262 5.90 11.67 -21.99
C GLY A 262 6.71 12.42 -20.94
N THR A 263 7.55 13.37 -21.35
CA THR A 263 8.36 14.19 -20.43
C THR A 263 7.52 15.25 -19.72
N LEU A 264 6.41 15.67 -20.34
CA LEU A 264 5.54 16.72 -19.84
C LEU A 264 4.43 16.10 -18.97
N PRO A 265 4.26 16.55 -17.72
CA PRO A 265 3.27 15.99 -16.80
C PRO A 265 1.84 16.41 -17.15
N PRO A 266 0.83 15.58 -16.84
CA PRO A 266 -0.56 16.01 -16.89
C PRO A 266 -0.83 17.14 -15.86
N PRO A 267 -1.87 17.98 -16.05
CA PRO A 267 -2.11 19.17 -15.23
C PRO A 267 -2.25 18.92 -13.72
N ASP A 268 -2.86 17.79 -13.36
CA ASP A 268 -3.05 17.35 -11.97
C ASP A 268 -1.72 17.00 -11.31
N ALA A 269 -0.86 16.22 -11.98
CA ALA A 269 0.48 15.91 -11.50
C ALA A 269 1.36 17.17 -11.43
N LEU A 270 1.31 18.02 -12.47
CA LEU A 270 2.09 19.25 -12.53
C LEU A 270 1.75 20.20 -11.38
N PHE A 271 0.46 20.39 -11.09
CA PHE A 271 0.01 21.27 -10.03
C PHE A 271 0.52 20.82 -8.66
N PHE A 272 0.30 19.55 -8.28
CA PHE A 272 0.74 19.05 -6.99
C PHE A 272 2.27 18.98 -6.88
N TRP A 273 2.95 18.60 -7.97
CA TRP A 273 4.41 18.62 -8.01
C TRP A 273 4.95 20.04 -7.83
N ALA A 274 4.41 21.04 -8.54
CA ALA A 274 4.86 22.42 -8.44
C ALA A 274 4.63 22.99 -7.03
N VAL A 275 3.46 22.74 -6.44
CA VAL A 275 3.16 23.14 -5.05
C VAL A 275 4.13 22.48 -4.07
N GLU A 276 4.43 21.20 -4.25
CA GLU A 276 5.41 20.48 -3.41
C GLU A 276 6.82 21.05 -3.56
N GLN A 277 7.30 21.29 -4.79
CA GLN A 277 8.62 21.88 -5.03
C GLN A 277 8.75 23.28 -4.41
N VAL A 278 7.73 24.13 -4.52
CA VAL A 278 7.75 25.47 -3.91
C VAL A 278 7.70 25.37 -2.38
N LEU A 279 6.91 24.45 -1.83
CA LEU A 279 6.84 24.23 -0.38
C LEU A 279 8.18 23.74 0.18
N GLU A 280 8.79 22.74 -0.43
CA GLU A 280 10.05 22.13 0.03
C GLU A 280 11.23 23.08 -0.15
N PHE A 281 11.49 23.55 -1.37
CA PHE A 281 12.68 24.34 -1.68
C PHE A 281 12.50 25.83 -1.40
N GLY A 282 11.33 26.39 -1.68
CA GLY A 282 11.06 27.83 -1.53
C GLY A 282 10.67 28.22 -0.10
N LEU A 283 9.87 27.40 0.57
CA LEU A 283 9.29 27.72 1.89
C LEU A 283 9.83 26.84 3.04
N GLY A 284 10.75 25.90 2.76
CA GLY A 284 11.45 25.09 3.76
C GLY A 284 10.61 24.01 4.44
N GLY A 285 9.52 23.57 3.81
CA GLY A 285 8.66 22.49 4.28
C GLY A 285 9.17 21.09 3.91
N SER A 286 8.31 20.08 4.04
CA SER A 286 8.54 18.70 3.63
C SER A 286 7.44 18.26 2.64
N SER A 287 7.65 17.17 1.91
CA SER A 287 6.54 16.50 1.21
C SER A 287 5.48 16.09 2.22
N MET A 288 4.22 16.16 1.81
CA MET A 288 3.08 15.98 2.71
C MET A 288 2.38 14.67 2.42
N SER A 289 1.92 14.01 3.48
CA SER A 289 1.24 12.70 3.41
C SER A 289 -0.07 12.67 2.62
N THR A 290 -0.70 13.83 2.39
CA THR A 290 -1.95 13.95 1.59
C THR A 290 -1.98 15.26 0.80
N HIS A 291 -2.67 15.26 -0.34
CA HIS A 291 -2.85 16.46 -1.17
C HIS A 291 -3.55 17.63 -0.44
N LEU A 292 -4.53 17.35 0.43
CA LEU A 292 -5.19 18.39 1.21
C LEU A 292 -4.22 19.03 2.22
N ARG A 293 -3.43 18.20 2.92
CA ARG A 293 -2.41 18.68 3.86
C ARG A 293 -1.34 19.50 3.13
N LEU A 294 -0.94 19.08 1.93
CA LEU A 294 -0.04 19.83 1.05
C LEU A 294 -0.53 21.25 0.77
N LEU A 295 -1.78 21.39 0.33
CA LEU A 295 -2.36 22.70 0.01
C LEU A 295 -2.50 23.60 1.25
N VAL A 296 -2.99 23.05 2.37
CA VAL A 296 -3.13 23.81 3.62
C VAL A 296 -1.77 24.29 4.11
N MET A 297 -0.76 23.40 4.14
CA MET A 297 0.59 23.76 4.55
C MET A 297 1.22 24.78 3.61
N PHE A 298 1.02 24.65 2.30
CA PHE A 298 1.49 25.63 1.32
C PHE A 298 0.91 27.03 1.57
N ILE A 299 -0.40 27.15 1.76
CA ILE A 299 -1.06 28.45 1.99
C ILE A 299 -0.54 29.12 3.27
N ILE A 300 -0.46 28.36 4.38
CA ILE A 300 0.03 28.90 5.66
C ILE A 300 1.51 29.29 5.55
N SER A 301 2.32 28.46 4.88
CA SER A 301 3.76 28.70 4.71
C SER A 301 4.02 29.91 3.81
N ALA A 302 3.25 30.09 2.74
CA ALA A 302 3.35 31.25 1.85
C ALA A 302 2.96 32.56 2.54
N GLY A 303 2.06 32.51 3.52
CA GLY A 303 1.73 33.65 4.38
C GLY A 303 2.89 34.13 5.25
N THR A 304 3.83 33.25 5.60
CA THR A 304 4.97 33.57 6.49
C THR A 304 5.88 34.68 5.93
N PRO A 305 6.47 34.56 4.71
CA PRO A 305 7.27 35.62 4.14
C PRO A 305 6.46 36.89 3.88
N VAL A 306 5.19 36.78 3.48
CA VAL A 306 4.30 37.94 3.26
C VAL A 306 4.11 38.74 4.54
N VAL A 307 3.76 38.09 5.65
CA VAL A 307 3.59 38.77 6.94
C VAL A 307 4.93 39.35 7.41
N SER A 308 6.03 38.61 7.27
CA SER A 308 7.36 39.09 7.67
C SER A 308 7.78 40.38 6.96
N TYR A 309 7.37 40.56 5.70
CA TYR A 309 7.67 41.75 4.91
C TYR A 309 7.01 43.02 5.46
N PHE A 310 5.82 42.88 6.07
CA PHE A 310 5.04 44.00 6.60
C PHE A 310 5.34 44.33 8.07
N ILE A 311 6.14 43.52 8.78
CA ILE A 311 6.51 43.79 10.18
C ILE A 311 7.58 44.91 10.21
N PRO A 312 7.34 46.03 10.92
CA PRO A 312 8.25 47.18 10.92
C PRO A 312 9.45 47.02 11.86
N SER A 313 9.46 46.00 12.73
CA SER A 313 10.52 45.76 13.72
C SER A 313 11.43 44.61 13.30
N THR A 314 12.75 44.83 13.21
CA THR A 314 13.73 43.77 12.84
C THR A 314 13.74 42.62 13.86
N VAL A 315 13.71 42.94 15.16
CA VAL A 315 13.58 41.94 16.24
C VAL A 315 12.23 41.21 16.13
N GLY A 316 11.15 41.94 15.81
CA GLY A 316 9.83 41.35 15.58
C GLY A 316 9.82 40.35 14.42
N VAL A 317 10.51 40.66 13.32
CA VAL A 317 10.68 39.75 12.16
C VAL A 317 11.42 38.49 12.58
N VAL A 318 12.57 38.60 13.26
CA VAL A 318 13.37 37.42 13.67
C VAL A 318 12.59 36.52 14.63
N LEU A 319 11.90 37.10 15.62
CA LEU A 319 11.06 36.34 16.55
C LEU A 319 9.88 35.66 15.82
N PHE A 320 9.23 36.37 14.90
CA PHE A 320 8.13 35.83 14.11
C PHE A 320 8.58 34.67 13.23
N MET A 321 9.69 34.81 12.51
CA MET A 321 10.23 33.77 11.62
C MET A 321 10.72 32.55 12.40
N THR A 322 11.41 32.76 13.52
CA THR A 322 11.89 31.67 14.39
C THR A 322 10.71 30.91 14.99
N GLY A 323 9.71 31.62 15.53
CA GLY A 323 8.53 31.02 16.14
C GLY A 323 7.63 30.30 15.15
N LEU A 324 7.30 30.95 14.03
CA LEU A 324 6.43 30.35 13.02
C LEU A 324 7.14 29.22 12.25
N GLY A 325 8.45 29.35 11.99
CA GLY A 325 9.27 28.27 11.43
C GLY A 325 9.28 27.01 12.31
N PHE A 326 9.39 27.17 13.63
CA PHE A 326 9.26 26.06 14.57
C PHE A 326 7.86 25.45 14.55
N LEU A 327 6.81 26.27 14.68
CA LEU A 327 5.41 25.81 14.73
C LEU A 327 4.99 25.06 13.46
N LEU A 328 5.41 25.54 12.27
CA LEU A 328 5.14 24.88 10.99
C LEU A 328 5.96 23.61 10.76
N SER A 329 6.97 23.37 11.58
CA SER A 329 7.77 22.15 11.57
C SER A 329 7.22 21.06 12.50
N LEU A 330 6.22 21.38 13.35
CA LEU A 330 5.52 20.43 14.21
C LEU A 330 4.37 19.72 13.46
N ASN A 331 3.91 18.59 14.00
CA ASN A 331 2.73 17.93 13.45
C ASN A 331 1.44 18.63 13.92
N LEU A 332 0.91 19.55 13.10
CA LEU A 332 -0.28 20.34 13.44
C LEU A 332 -1.54 19.50 13.73
N SER A 333 -1.68 18.32 13.10
CA SER A 333 -2.83 17.44 13.34
C SER A 333 -2.88 16.96 14.79
N ASP A 334 -1.74 16.55 15.33
CA ASP A 334 -1.65 15.95 16.67
C ASP A 334 -1.82 17.02 17.74
N VAL A 335 -1.29 18.22 17.51
CA VAL A 335 -1.48 19.39 18.39
C VAL A 335 -2.95 19.80 18.44
N SER A 336 -3.64 19.80 17.29
CA SER A 336 -5.08 20.15 17.24
C SER A 336 -5.95 19.13 17.99
N LEU A 337 -5.61 17.84 17.90
CA LEU A 337 -6.27 16.76 18.63
C LEU A 337 -6.01 16.86 20.14
N ALA A 338 -4.77 17.11 20.55
CA ALA A 338 -4.41 17.30 21.95
C ALA A 338 -5.16 18.49 22.58
N PHE A 339 -5.28 19.60 21.85
CA PHE A 339 -6.05 20.77 22.28
C PHE A 339 -7.55 20.47 22.39
N ARG A 340 -8.14 19.82 21.38
CA ARG A 340 -9.56 19.39 21.43
C ARG A 340 -9.83 18.48 22.62
N HIS A 341 -8.93 17.54 22.90
CA HIS A 341 -9.06 16.65 24.06
C HIS A 341 -8.90 17.37 25.39
N SER A 342 -7.99 18.34 25.54
CA SER A 342 -7.88 19.10 26.80
C SER A 342 -9.13 19.95 27.06
N VAL A 343 -9.69 20.56 26.00
CA VAL A 343 -10.93 21.34 26.07
C VAL A 343 -12.14 20.43 26.36
N ALA A 344 -12.20 19.23 25.75
CA ALA A 344 -13.24 18.24 26.02
C ALA A 344 -13.16 17.66 27.44
N ARG A 345 -11.95 17.44 27.97
CA ARG A 345 -11.72 16.95 29.35
C ARG A 345 -12.16 17.95 30.41
N HIS A 346 -12.23 19.24 30.05
CA HIS A 346 -12.83 20.28 30.89
C HIS A 346 -14.36 20.38 30.78
N ARG A 347 -14.99 19.73 29.79
CA ARG A 347 -16.44 19.86 29.55
C ARG A 347 -17.28 18.64 29.95
N VAL A 348 -16.74 17.43 30.04
CA VAL A 348 -17.58 16.24 30.32
C VAL A 348 -16.85 15.20 31.16
N GLY A 349 -17.36 14.93 32.36
CA GLY A 349 -17.13 13.69 33.09
C GLY A 349 -18.19 12.67 32.70
N SER A 350 -17.97 11.91 31.63
CA SER A 350 -18.72 10.69 31.36
C SER A 350 -17.82 9.69 30.64
N SER A 351 -17.84 8.46 31.14
CA SER A 351 -17.14 7.33 30.54
C SER A 351 -17.79 6.99 29.20
N HIS A 352 -17.02 7.08 28.12
CA HIS A 352 -17.37 6.40 26.88
C HIS A 352 -16.27 5.39 26.53
N GLU A 353 -16.73 4.19 26.18
CA GLU A 353 -15.95 3.07 25.71
C GLU A 353 -15.06 3.46 24.53
N THR A 354 -13.78 3.15 24.65
CA THR A 354 -12.75 3.40 23.64
C THR A 354 -12.88 2.40 22.51
N PHE A 355 -13.23 2.88 21.31
CA PHE A 355 -13.05 2.12 20.06
C PHE A 355 -11.56 1.76 19.84
N PRO A 356 -11.22 0.49 19.54
CA PRO A 356 -9.86 0.08 19.21
C PRO A 356 -9.58 0.46 17.74
N GLY A 357 -8.97 1.62 17.54
CA GLY A 357 -8.58 2.09 16.20
C GLY A 357 -7.82 3.42 16.18
N SER A 358 -7.74 4.10 17.33
CA SER A 358 -6.98 5.34 17.53
C SER A 358 -5.58 5.00 18.07
N PHE A 359 -4.68 4.57 17.19
CA PHE A 359 -3.25 4.52 17.51
C PHE A 359 -2.70 5.95 17.54
N GLY A 360 -2.78 6.57 18.72
CA GLY A 360 -2.30 7.93 18.98
C GLY A 360 -2.61 8.45 20.37
N HIS A 361 -3.02 7.60 21.33
CA HIS A 361 -3.46 8.04 22.66
C HIS A 361 -2.33 8.31 23.66
N GLY A 362 -1.11 8.49 23.16
CA GLY A 362 0.08 8.82 23.95
C GLY A 362 0.73 10.11 23.46
N PHE A 363 -0.01 11.21 23.29
CA PHE A 363 0.62 12.53 23.32
C PHE A 363 1.25 12.69 24.71
N ARG A 364 2.50 12.25 24.83
CA ARG A 364 3.24 12.18 26.08
C ARG A 364 3.44 13.62 26.48
N ARG A 365 2.84 14.07 27.58
CA ARG A 365 3.00 15.42 28.15
C ARG A 365 4.47 15.90 28.11
N ARG A 366 5.42 14.98 28.18
CA ARG A 366 6.87 15.16 28.03
C ARG A 366 7.28 15.77 26.68
N ASP A 367 6.75 15.31 25.56
CA ASP A 367 7.17 15.75 24.22
C ASP A 367 6.65 17.17 23.93
N CYS A 368 5.43 17.46 24.39
CA CYS A 368 4.88 18.81 24.38
C CYS A 368 5.71 19.77 25.25
N LEU A 369 6.06 19.35 26.47
CA LEU A 369 6.93 20.14 27.36
C LEU A 369 8.30 20.40 26.74
N LEU A 370 8.91 19.39 26.08
CA LEU A 370 10.17 19.57 25.37
C LEU A 370 10.02 20.59 24.24
N CYS A 371 8.95 20.49 23.44
CA CYS A 371 8.70 21.43 22.34
C CYS A 371 8.47 22.87 22.85
N THR A 372 7.73 23.05 23.95
CA THR A 372 7.50 24.40 24.52
C THR A 372 8.77 25.00 25.11
N ILE A 373 9.61 24.20 25.77
CA ILE A 373 10.93 24.64 26.25
C ILE A 373 11.82 25.03 25.08
N MET A 374 11.91 24.20 24.04
CA MET A 374 12.74 24.47 22.86
C MET A 374 12.29 25.73 22.12
N LEU A 375 10.99 25.95 21.95
CA LEU A 375 10.46 27.19 21.36
C LEU A 375 10.83 28.42 22.20
N GLY A 376 10.68 28.34 23.53
CA GLY A 376 11.03 29.43 24.44
C GLY A 376 12.53 29.78 24.39
N VAL A 377 13.40 28.77 24.39
CA VAL A 377 14.86 28.95 24.29
C VAL A 377 15.24 29.55 22.92
N ALA A 378 14.71 29.01 21.82
CA ALA A 378 15.02 29.50 20.48
C ALA A 378 14.58 30.96 20.27
N LEU A 379 13.41 31.35 20.77
CA LEU A 379 12.94 32.74 20.71
C LEU A 379 13.80 33.68 21.57
N LEU A 380 14.15 33.26 22.79
CA LEU A 380 14.99 34.05 23.69
C LEU A 380 16.38 34.26 23.08
N GLU A 381 17.01 33.19 22.59
CA GLU A 381 18.32 33.22 21.95
C GLU A 381 18.34 34.10 20.71
N ALA A 382 17.41 33.86 19.76
CA ALA A 382 17.34 34.64 18.52
C ALA A 382 17.08 36.12 18.78
N GLY A 383 16.18 36.43 19.73
CA GLY A 383 15.83 37.81 20.10
C GLY A 383 16.99 38.56 20.74
N LEU A 384 17.68 37.95 21.71
CA LEU A 384 18.81 38.57 22.41
C LEU A 384 20.00 38.78 21.45
N LEU A 385 20.39 37.75 20.68
CA LEU A 385 21.52 37.85 19.76
C LEU A 385 21.27 38.92 18.69
N HIS A 386 20.06 38.95 18.11
CA HIS A 386 19.74 39.96 17.11
C HIS A 386 19.72 41.37 17.71
N HIS A 387 19.13 41.55 18.91
CA HIS A 387 19.10 42.85 19.58
C HIS A 387 20.51 43.40 19.87
N TYR A 388 21.43 42.58 20.37
CA TYR A 388 22.79 43.01 20.68
C TYR A 388 23.67 43.17 19.43
N SER A 389 23.41 42.42 18.35
CA SER A 389 24.13 42.55 17.08
C SER A 389 23.98 43.95 16.45
N GLY A 390 22.82 44.60 16.62
CA GLY A 390 22.54 45.93 16.10
C GLY A 390 23.38 47.06 16.71
N PHE A 391 23.92 46.86 17.92
CA PHE A 391 24.76 47.84 18.61
C PHE A 391 26.26 47.74 18.24
N SER A 392 26.69 46.64 17.62
CA SER A 392 28.10 46.30 17.39
C SER A 392 28.44 46.28 15.88
N LYS A 393 28.45 47.46 15.23
CA LYS A 393 28.81 47.58 13.80
C LYS A 393 30.28 47.26 13.47
N VAL A 394 31.14 47.03 14.46
CA VAL A 394 32.61 46.86 14.27
C VAL A 394 33.07 45.39 14.40
N SER A 395 32.23 44.45 14.86
CA SER A 395 32.62 43.06 15.17
C SER A 395 31.77 41.97 14.48
N GLY A 396 30.71 42.33 13.73
CA GLY A 396 29.72 41.37 13.19
C GLY A 396 30.26 40.17 12.41
N SER A 397 31.31 40.34 11.60
CA SER A 397 31.91 39.22 10.83
C SER A 397 32.69 38.22 11.71
N SER A 398 33.20 38.63 12.87
CA SER A 398 34.00 37.78 13.76
C SER A 398 33.14 36.78 14.57
N SER A 399 31.94 37.16 14.98
CA SER A 399 31.05 36.30 15.77
C SER A 399 30.31 35.27 14.93
N GLN A 400 29.85 35.65 13.73
CA GLN A 400 29.18 34.73 12.80
C GLN A 400 30.16 33.67 12.25
N SER A 401 31.42 34.06 11.98
CA SER A 401 32.47 33.12 11.58
C SER A 401 32.90 32.17 12.71
N ALA A 402 33.01 32.66 13.95
CA ALA A 402 33.26 31.81 15.11
C ALA A 402 32.19 30.71 15.27
N LEU A 403 30.91 31.06 15.11
CA LEU A 403 29.82 30.11 15.16
C LEU A 403 29.82 29.15 13.95
N GLY A 404 30.26 29.60 12.78
CA GLY A 404 30.51 28.74 11.61
C GLY A 404 31.52 27.62 11.88
N TYR A 405 32.62 27.90 12.62
CA TYR A 405 33.57 26.86 13.04
C TYR A 405 32.95 25.86 14.02
N VAL A 406 32.12 26.34 14.96
CA VAL A 406 31.37 25.46 15.88
C VAL A 406 30.43 24.53 15.11
N LEU A 407 29.68 25.06 14.13
CA LEU A 407 28.81 24.26 13.26
C LEU A 407 29.60 23.24 12.43
N THR A 408 30.80 23.60 11.97
CA THR A 408 31.69 22.68 11.24
C THR A 408 32.18 21.52 12.12
N ALA A 409 32.57 21.82 13.37
CA ALA A 409 32.94 20.80 14.35
C ALA A 409 31.73 19.89 14.68
N LEU A 410 30.56 20.48 14.86
CA LEU A 410 29.32 19.76 15.15
C LEU A 410 28.93 18.81 13.99
N LEU A 411 29.00 19.27 12.75
CA LEU A 411 28.75 18.45 11.56
C LEU A 411 29.72 17.26 11.49
N SER A 412 31.00 17.50 11.78
CA SER A 412 32.03 16.46 11.79
C SER A 412 31.75 15.39 12.84
N VAL A 413 31.40 15.80 14.07
CA VAL A 413 31.02 14.88 15.15
C VAL A 413 29.75 14.11 14.81
N LEU A 414 28.71 14.76 14.30
CA LEU A 414 27.47 14.10 13.90
C LEU A 414 27.66 13.11 12.76
N CYS A 415 28.54 13.43 11.79
CA CYS A 415 28.90 12.53 10.72
C CYS A 415 29.57 11.26 11.26
N ILE A 416 30.56 11.40 12.16
CA ILE A 416 31.23 10.26 12.80
C ILE A 416 30.23 9.42 13.60
N LEU A 417 29.38 10.06 14.42
CA LEU A 417 28.35 9.38 15.20
C LEU A 417 27.33 8.66 14.30
N ARG A 418 27.05 9.15 13.09
CA ARG A 418 26.19 8.46 12.13
C ARG A 418 26.87 7.24 11.53
N GLU A 419 28.10 7.37 11.03
CA GLU A 419 28.84 6.26 10.42
C GLU A 419 29.16 5.14 11.44
N THR A 420 29.26 5.47 12.74
CA THR A 420 29.41 4.43 13.78
C THR A 420 28.14 3.61 14.02
N GLN A 421 26.96 4.08 13.60
CA GLN A 421 25.69 3.36 13.71
C GLN A 421 25.39 2.49 12.48
N SER A 422 25.97 2.80 11.32
CA SER A 422 25.73 2.05 10.09
C SER A 422 26.53 0.74 10.06
N ILE A 423 26.02 -0.24 9.30
CA ILE A 423 26.72 -1.51 9.05
C ILE A 423 27.97 -1.27 8.21
N TYR A 424 27.87 -0.40 7.19
CA TYR A 424 28.96 -0.04 6.31
C TYR A 424 29.29 1.45 6.47
N ILE A 425 30.57 1.74 6.66
CA ILE A 425 31.15 3.09 6.68
C ILE A 425 31.25 3.55 5.22
N PHE A 426 30.60 4.68 4.90
CA PHE A 426 30.46 5.21 3.54
C PHE A 426 29.91 4.20 2.52
N GLY A 427 29.26 3.12 2.98
CA GLY A 427 28.72 2.05 2.11
C GLY A 427 29.76 1.06 1.56
N ILE A 428 31.05 1.22 1.88
CA ILE A 428 32.14 0.43 1.28
C ILE A 428 32.75 -0.55 2.29
N PHE A 429 33.11 -0.06 3.48
CA PHE A 429 33.84 -0.85 4.47
C PHE A 429 32.91 -1.27 5.61
N ARG A 430 32.94 -2.54 6.02
CA ARG A 430 32.15 -2.98 7.18
C ARG A 430 32.63 -2.29 8.45
N ASN A 431 31.69 -1.76 9.22
CA ASN A 431 31.94 -1.07 10.47
C ASN A 431 32.39 -2.07 11.56
N PRO A 432 33.58 -1.92 12.16
CA PRO A 432 34.09 -2.83 13.18
C PRO A 432 33.30 -2.75 14.51
N PHE A 433 32.56 -1.66 14.75
CA PHE A 433 31.74 -1.48 15.95
C PHE A 433 30.36 -2.15 15.85
N TYR A 434 29.93 -2.55 14.65
CA TYR A 434 28.66 -3.25 14.44
C TYR A 434 28.78 -4.73 14.83
N PRO A 435 27.75 -5.36 15.44
CA PRO A 435 27.78 -6.78 15.79
C PRO A 435 28.11 -7.67 14.58
N LYS A 436 28.93 -8.70 14.83
CA LYS A 436 29.49 -9.56 13.77
C LYS A 436 28.53 -10.68 13.36
N ASP A 437 27.88 -11.32 14.34
CA ASP A 437 26.90 -12.38 14.13
C ASP A 437 25.60 -12.08 14.85
N VAL A 438 24.50 -12.20 14.11
CA VAL A 438 23.13 -12.05 14.62
C VAL A 438 22.64 -13.31 15.34
N GLN A 439 23.23 -14.48 15.03
CA GLN A 439 22.85 -15.78 15.63
C GLN A 439 23.22 -15.88 17.13
N ALA A 440 24.28 -15.18 17.57
CA ALA A 440 24.61 -15.04 18.98
C ALA A 440 23.75 -13.93 19.62
N VAL A 441 22.46 -14.21 19.80
CA VAL A 441 21.42 -13.26 20.21
C VAL A 441 21.80 -12.44 21.46
N SER A 442 22.43 -13.08 22.46
CA SER A 442 22.87 -12.40 23.70
C SER A 442 23.99 -11.38 23.47
N GLU A 443 25.00 -11.72 22.66
CA GLU A 443 26.09 -10.79 22.30
C GLU A 443 25.60 -9.66 21.39
N PHE A 444 24.67 -9.97 20.49
CA PHE A 444 24.04 -9.00 19.61
C PHE A 444 23.34 -7.91 20.43
N PHE A 445 22.48 -8.29 21.38
CA PHE A 445 21.76 -7.32 22.22
C PHE A 445 22.70 -6.47 23.09
N GLU A 446 23.80 -7.03 23.61
CA GLU A 446 24.76 -6.25 24.40
C GLU A 446 25.45 -5.16 23.56
N LYS A 447 25.90 -5.51 22.35
CA LYS A 447 26.54 -4.56 21.41
C LYS A 447 25.54 -3.55 20.87
N GLN A 448 24.32 -3.97 20.56
CA GLN A 448 23.25 -3.08 20.12
C GLN A 448 22.90 -2.05 21.20
N ASN A 449 22.88 -2.44 22.48
CA ASN A 449 22.68 -1.52 23.59
C ASN A 449 23.81 -0.47 23.72
N LYS A 450 25.06 -0.84 23.42
CA LYS A 450 26.18 0.12 23.37
C LYS A 450 26.00 1.12 22.22
N LEU A 451 25.60 0.66 21.03
CA LEU A 451 25.28 1.52 19.89
C LEU A 451 24.10 2.45 20.21
N LEU A 452 23.08 1.97 20.91
CA LEU A 452 21.92 2.77 21.31
C LEU A 452 22.32 3.95 22.22
N LYS A 453 23.28 3.76 23.14
CA LYS A 453 23.84 4.86 23.96
C LYS A 453 24.51 5.94 23.10
N ILE A 454 25.27 5.54 22.08
CA ILE A 454 25.88 6.47 21.11
C ILE A 454 24.79 7.19 20.31
N GLY A 455 23.73 6.46 19.90
CA GLY A 455 22.56 7.02 19.23
C GLY A 455 21.86 8.10 20.05
N VAL A 456 21.73 7.93 21.37
CA VAL A 456 21.17 8.95 22.27
C VAL A 456 22.03 10.22 22.28
N VAL A 457 23.37 10.10 22.30
CA VAL A 457 24.26 11.27 22.22
C VAL A 457 24.08 12.01 20.91
N ARG A 458 24.03 11.28 19.79
CA ARG A 458 23.74 11.86 18.46
C ARG A 458 22.39 12.57 18.47
N TRP A 459 21.36 11.95 19.05
CA TRP A 459 20.03 12.54 19.15
C TRP A 459 20.04 13.85 19.93
N ILE A 460 20.72 13.93 21.08
CA ILE A 460 20.84 15.19 21.86
C ILE A 460 21.52 16.27 21.02
N LEU A 461 22.64 15.94 20.37
CA LEU A 461 23.37 16.89 19.53
C LEU A 461 22.54 17.36 18.34
N LEU A 462 21.83 16.44 17.68
CA LEU A 462 21.06 16.74 16.48
C LEU A 462 19.73 17.44 16.77
N THR A 463 18.99 17.02 17.79
CA THR A 463 17.64 17.52 18.08
C THR A 463 17.67 18.78 18.95
N ILE A 464 18.68 18.95 19.80
CA ILE A 464 18.75 20.07 20.76
C ILE A 464 19.85 21.07 20.39
N VAL A 465 21.10 20.63 20.28
CA VAL A 465 22.26 21.54 20.17
C VAL A 465 22.37 22.17 18.78
N SER A 466 22.25 21.37 17.71
CA SER A 466 22.41 21.83 16.32
C SER A 466 21.38 22.87 15.90
N PRO A 467 20.08 22.70 16.19
CA PRO A 467 19.08 23.70 15.80
C PRO A 467 19.31 25.05 16.47
N LEU A 468 19.62 25.06 17.77
CA LEU A 468 19.89 26.30 18.52
C LEU A 468 21.14 27.02 17.98
N ALA A 469 22.23 26.29 17.74
CA ALA A 469 23.44 26.86 17.13
C ALA A 469 23.17 27.46 15.73
N MET A 470 22.33 26.83 14.91
CA MET A 470 21.94 27.37 13.60
C MET A 470 21.01 28.59 13.72
N VAL A 471 20.07 28.59 14.67
CA VAL A 471 19.20 29.76 14.94
C VAL A 471 20.07 30.96 15.36
N ALA A 472 21.06 30.75 16.23
CA ALA A 472 22.03 31.78 16.59
C ALA A 472 22.81 32.30 15.38
N PHE A 473 23.25 31.42 14.47
CA PHE A 473 23.98 31.80 13.26
C PHE A 473 23.12 32.66 12.33
N LEU A 474 21.84 32.31 12.16
CA LEU A 474 20.91 33.07 11.34
C LEU A 474 20.54 34.41 11.99
N ALA A 475 20.36 34.46 13.31
CA ALA A 475 19.96 35.68 14.03
C ALA A 475 21.03 36.78 14.04
N LEU A 476 22.31 36.40 13.93
CA LEU A 476 23.46 37.32 13.89
C LEU A 476 23.70 37.94 12.50
N ASP A 477 22.96 37.53 11.46
CA ASP A 477 23.22 37.97 10.09
C ASP A 477 22.83 39.44 9.87
N SER A 478 23.73 40.21 9.24
CA SER A 478 23.53 41.65 9.03
C SER A 478 22.41 41.97 8.04
N SER A 479 22.07 41.06 7.12
CA SER A 479 21.04 41.32 6.09
C SER A 479 19.63 41.45 6.67
N LEU A 480 19.38 40.88 7.86
CA LEU A 480 18.11 41.01 8.59
C LEU A 480 17.82 42.45 9.05
N HIS A 481 18.82 43.34 9.05
CA HIS A 481 18.62 44.76 9.32
C HIS A 481 18.11 45.54 8.10
N GLY A 482 18.20 44.97 6.89
CA GLY A 482 17.64 45.52 5.66
C GLY A 482 16.14 45.29 5.60
N LEU A 483 15.36 46.19 6.19
CA LEU A 483 13.90 46.13 6.18
C LEU A 483 13.36 46.15 4.74
N HIS A 484 12.34 45.32 4.47
CA HIS A 484 11.52 45.30 3.26
C HIS A 484 12.17 44.78 1.96
N SER A 485 13.07 43.79 2.03
CA SER A 485 13.44 43.00 0.84
C SER A 485 12.64 41.69 0.76
N VAL A 486 12.00 41.46 -0.38
CA VAL A 486 11.28 40.20 -0.67
C VAL A 486 12.23 38.99 -0.64
N SER A 487 13.47 39.16 -1.11
CA SER A 487 14.47 38.08 -1.11
C SER A 487 14.85 37.64 0.31
N VAL A 488 15.03 38.62 1.21
CA VAL A 488 15.38 38.40 2.62
C VAL A 488 14.20 37.73 3.34
N SER A 489 12.97 38.21 3.13
CA SER A 489 11.77 37.60 3.71
C SER A 489 11.60 36.13 3.31
N ILE A 490 11.76 35.80 2.03
CA ILE A 490 11.63 34.41 1.54
C ILE A 490 12.82 33.56 2.02
N GLY A 491 14.05 34.04 1.82
CA GLY A 491 15.27 33.30 2.15
C GLY A 491 15.38 32.96 3.63
N PHE A 492 15.09 33.92 4.52
CA PHE A 492 15.13 33.68 5.97
C PHE A 492 13.91 32.94 6.49
N ALA A 493 12.71 33.10 5.91
CA ALA A 493 11.54 32.28 6.27
C ALA A 493 11.86 30.80 6.08
N ARG A 494 12.42 30.47 4.90
CA ARG A 494 12.92 29.15 4.58
C ARG A 494 14.00 28.73 5.58
N ALA A 495 15.05 29.53 5.75
CA ALA A 495 16.19 29.16 6.58
C ALA A 495 15.78 28.80 8.01
N PHE A 496 15.04 29.68 8.70
CA PHE A 496 14.57 29.44 10.07
C PHE A 496 13.67 28.20 10.19
N ARG A 497 12.88 27.88 9.17
CA ARG A 497 12.08 26.64 9.16
C ARG A 497 12.93 25.40 8.92
N THR A 498 13.81 25.42 7.92
CA THR A 498 14.63 24.25 7.54
C THR A 498 15.53 23.74 8.67
N VAL A 499 15.95 24.63 9.58
CA VAL A 499 16.68 24.27 10.81
C VAL A 499 15.94 23.17 11.61
N TRP A 500 14.62 23.27 11.69
CA TRP A 500 13.77 22.33 12.42
C TRP A 500 13.27 21.19 11.52
N GLN A 501 12.86 21.51 10.29
CA GLN A 501 12.30 20.52 9.35
C GLN A 501 13.32 19.44 8.95
N SER A 502 14.57 19.84 8.67
CA SER A 502 15.63 18.95 8.17
C SER A 502 17.00 19.36 8.72
N THR A 503 17.21 19.19 10.02
CA THR A 503 18.39 19.71 10.73
C THR A 503 19.74 19.25 10.17
N GLU A 504 19.91 17.96 9.83
CA GLU A 504 21.19 17.47 9.25
C GLU A 504 21.52 18.16 7.91
N ASN A 505 20.49 18.34 7.08
CA ASN A 505 20.59 18.97 5.76
C ASN A 505 20.85 20.47 5.89
N ALA A 506 20.17 21.14 6.81
CA ALA A 506 20.39 22.56 7.11
C ALA A 506 21.79 22.82 7.70
N LEU A 507 22.29 21.90 8.54
CA LEU A 507 23.64 21.98 9.08
C LEU A 507 24.70 21.87 7.98
N LEU A 508 24.53 20.95 7.04
CA LEU A 508 25.40 20.85 5.87
C LEU A 508 25.34 22.12 5.00
N GLU A 509 24.15 22.63 4.71
CA GLU A 509 23.95 23.87 3.93
C GLU A 509 24.65 25.07 4.60
N THR A 510 24.45 25.25 5.90
CA THR A 510 25.07 26.36 6.68
C THR A 510 26.58 26.25 6.76
N VAL A 511 27.12 25.04 6.95
CA VAL A 511 28.57 24.81 6.93
C VAL A 511 29.17 25.16 5.57
N ILE A 512 28.56 24.74 4.46
CA ILE A 512 29.05 25.07 3.11
C ILE A 512 29.02 26.60 2.91
N VAL A 513 27.94 27.29 3.27
CA VAL A 513 27.88 28.77 3.16
C VAL A 513 28.99 29.41 3.99
N SER A 514 29.19 28.96 5.23
CA SER A 514 30.20 29.51 6.13
C SER A 514 31.63 29.27 5.62
N ALA A 515 31.92 28.08 5.09
CA ALA A 515 33.22 27.75 4.50
C ALA A 515 33.51 28.57 3.24
N VAL A 516 32.51 28.74 2.35
CA VAL A 516 32.65 29.58 1.16
C VAL A 516 32.89 31.04 1.55
N HIS A 517 32.22 31.54 2.60
CA HIS A 517 32.41 32.89 3.11
C HIS A 517 33.83 33.13 3.67
N VAL A 518 34.43 32.13 4.31
CA VAL A 518 35.81 32.20 4.84
C VAL A 518 36.87 32.08 3.73
N VAL A 519 36.61 31.29 2.69
CA VAL A 519 37.59 31.03 1.61
C VAL A 519 37.54 32.06 0.48
N SER A 520 36.38 32.66 0.22
CA SER A 520 36.16 33.55 -0.93
C SER A 520 36.32 35.02 -0.57
N ASP A 521 37.57 35.50 -0.46
CA ASP A 521 37.89 36.93 -0.41
C ASP A 521 37.85 37.61 -1.80
N THR A 522 37.61 36.84 -2.87
CA THR A 522 37.59 37.34 -4.25
C THR A 522 36.20 37.79 -4.71
N ASP A 523 36.17 38.83 -5.55
CA ASP A 523 35.00 39.40 -6.26
C ASP A 523 34.34 38.40 -7.23
N CYS A 524 34.00 37.21 -6.74
CA CYS A 524 33.26 36.19 -7.46
C CYS A 524 31.75 36.51 -7.37
N TRP A 525 30.98 36.11 -8.38
CA TRP A 525 29.50 36.21 -8.49
C TRP A 525 28.71 35.85 -7.22
N TRP A 526 29.33 35.13 -6.27
CA TRP A 526 28.80 34.75 -4.97
C TRP A 526 28.70 35.87 -3.91
N ASN A 527 29.47 36.97 -4.04
CA ASN A 527 29.86 37.75 -2.85
C ASN A 527 29.13 39.09 -2.61
N ARG A 528 28.60 39.81 -3.62
CA ARG A 528 28.18 41.23 -3.43
C ARG A 528 26.68 41.53 -3.30
N SER A 529 25.77 40.68 -3.77
CA SER A 529 24.34 41.02 -3.85
C SER A 529 23.37 40.02 -3.24
N LEU A 530 23.83 38.83 -2.82
CA LEU A 530 22.97 37.76 -2.30
C LEU A 530 23.05 37.72 -0.77
N ASP A 531 21.88 37.80 -0.13
CA ASP A 531 21.73 37.61 1.31
C ASP A 531 21.98 36.15 1.74
N THR A 532 22.29 35.93 3.02
CA THR A 532 22.59 34.58 3.53
C THR A 532 21.42 33.59 3.35
N GLY A 533 20.18 34.06 3.44
CA GLY A 533 18.99 33.26 3.19
C GLY A 533 18.89 32.74 1.74
N THR A 534 19.14 33.60 0.76
CA THR A 534 19.18 33.23 -0.66
C THR A 534 20.35 32.32 -1.00
N ARG A 535 21.51 32.50 -0.35
CA ARG A 535 22.65 31.56 -0.47
C ARG A 535 22.27 30.16 0.01
N LEU A 536 21.63 30.05 1.17
CA LEU A 536 21.15 28.77 1.71
C LEU A 536 20.11 28.13 0.78
N LEU A 537 19.20 28.93 0.20
CA LEU A 537 18.23 28.45 -0.79
C LEU A 537 18.92 27.87 -2.03
N LEU A 538 19.90 28.58 -2.60
CA LEU A 538 20.62 28.12 -3.79
C LEU A 538 21.43 26.84 -3.52
N ILE A 539 22.17 26.79 -2.40
CA ILE A 539 22.91 25.58 -2.00
C ILE A 539 21.96 24.42 -1.73
N GLY A 540 20.82 24.67 -1.08
CA GLY A 540 19.81 23.64 -0.84
C GLY A 540 19.30 23.00 -2.13
N ILE A 541 18.99 23.80 -3.16
CA ILE A 541 18.60 23.32 -4.48
C ILE A 541 19.76 22.58 -5.16
N MET A 542 20.96 23.15 -5.18
CA MET A 542 22.13 22.51 -5.82
C MET A 542 22.46 21.16 -5.17
N ARG A 543 22.42 21.06 -3.84
CA ARG A 543 22.66 19.82 -3.11
C ARG A 543 21.63 18.77 -3.47
N ASP A 544 20.34 19.12 -3.46
CA ASP A 544 19.28 18.17 -3.83
C ASP A 544 19.44 17.67 -5.27
N ARG A 545 19.65 18.57 -6.23
CA ARG A 545 19.84 18.22 -7.64
C ARG A 545 21.09 17.36 -7.85
N LEU A 546 22.16 17.63 -7.10
CA LEU A 546 23.36 16.80 -7.10
C LEU A 546 23.08 15.40 -6.53
N LEU A 547 22.35 15.29 -5.41
CA LEU A 547 22.00 14.00 -4.83
C LEU A 547 21.14 13.18 -5.79
N GLN A 548 20.14 13.79 -6.43
CA GLN A 548 19.32 13.14 -7.44
C GLN A 548 20.14 12.70 -8.66
N PHE A 549 21.09 13.53 -9.11
CA PHE A 549 21.99 13.17 -10.20
C PHE A 549 22.82 11.93 -9.83
N ILE A 550 23.36 11.88 -8.60
CA ILE A 550 24.14 10.73 -8.13
C ILE A 550 23.27 9.47 -8.04
N THR A 551 22.07 9.54 -7.48
CA THR A 551 21.18 8.36 -7.36
C THR A 551 20.70 7.85 -8.71
N LYS A 552 20.42 8.76 -9.66
CA LYS A 552 20.07 8.44 -11.06
C LYS A 552 21.24 7.84 -11.82
N LEU A 553 22.44 8.36 -11.64
CA LEU A 553 23.64 7.80 -12.24
C LEU A 553 23.92 6.39 -11.70
N GLN A 554 23.80 6.20 -10.38
CA GLN A 554 23.90 4.88 -9.75
C GLN A 554 22.89 3.92 -10.37
N PHE A 555 21.61 4.31 -10.46
CA PHE A 555 20.57 3.48 -11.07
C PHE A 555 20.83 3.15 -12.54
N ALA A 556 21.25 4.12 -13.36
CA ALA A 556 21.59 3.86 -14.76
C ALA A 556 22.75 2.86 -14.89
N MET A 557 23.77 2.99 -14.03
CA MET A 557 24.91 2.08 -13.99
C MET A 557 24.50 0.68 -13.49
N THR A 558 23.59 0.55 -12.53
CA THR A 558 23.11 -0.77 -12.07
C THR A 558 22.34 -1.49 -13.16
N VAL A 559 21.47 -0.81 -13.91
CA VAL A 559 20.74 -1.37 -15.06
C VAL A 559 21.72 -1.82 -16.16
N LEU A 560 22.73 -0.99 -16.47
CA LEU A 560 23.78 -1.34 -17.44
C LEU A 560 24.57 -2.57 -17.01
N LEU A 561 25.05 -2.60 -15.76
CA LEU A 561 25.83 -3.71 -15.23
C LEU A 561 25.00 -5.00 -15.19
N ALA A 562 23.77 -4.92 -14.69
CA ALA A 562 22.91 -6.08 -14.59
C ALA A 562 22.56 -6.68 -15.95
N SER A 563 22.33 -5.83 -16.97
CA SER A 563 22.08 -6.30 -18.34
C SER A 563 23.23 -7.15 -18.90
N TRP A 564 24.46 -6.92 -18.41
CA TRP A 564 25.66 -7.65 -18.81
C TRP A 564 25.92 -8.90 -17.95
N THR A 565 25.75 -8.80 -16.62
CA THR A 565 26.11 -9.87 -15.67
C THR A 565 25.06 -10.95 -15.54
N GLU A 566 23.77 -10.61 -15.65
CA GLU A 566 22.66 -11.55 -15.44
C GLU A 566 22.36 -12.36 -16.69
N LYS A 567 22.56 -13.68 -16.62
CA LYS A 567 22.35 -14.60 -17.75
C LYS A 567 20.92 -14.54 -18.31
N LYS A 568 19.91 -14.34 -17.44
CA LYS A 568 18.49 -14.24 -17.84
C LYS A 568 18.17 -12.92 -18.56
N GLN A 569 18.94 -11.87 -18.30
CA GLN A 569 18.76 -10.55 -18.92
C GLN A 569 19.67 -10.34 -20.14
N HIS A 570 20.69 -11.18 -20.31
CA HIS A 570 21.65 -11.10 -21.40
C HIS A 570 21.04 -11.56 -22.75
N ARG A 571 20.61 -10.59 -23.56
CA ARG A 571 20.05 -10.79 -24.90
C ARG A 571 21.13 -10.68 -25.98
N LYS A 572 20.86 -11.18 -27.19
CA LYS A 572 21.78 -10.97 -28.33
C LYS A 572 22.06 -9.49 -28.62
N THR A 573 21.07 -8.62 -28.36
CA THR A 573 21.18 -7.16 -28.53
C THR A 573 21.83 -6.44 -27.35
N THR A 574 22.08 -7.09 -26.21
CA THR A 574 22.71 -6.44 -25.03
C THR A 574 24.07 -5.83 -25.39
N THR A 575 24.92 -6.57 -26.11
CA THR A 575 26.22 -6.07 -26.57
C THR A 575 26.07 -4.79 -27.40
N THR A 576 25.12 -4.77 -28.34
CA THR A 576 24.84 -3.59 -29.15
C THR A 576 24.30 -2.41 -28.33
N LEU A 577 23.44 -2.66 -27.33
CA LEU A 577 22.91 -1.63 -26.45
C LEU A 577 23.98 -1.05 -25.52
N CYS A 578 24.88 -1.87 -24.98
CA CYS A 578 26.02 -1.40 -24.19
C CYS A 578 26.97 -0.54 -25.03
N VAL A 579 27.27 -0.96 -26.27
CA VAL A 579 28.07 -0.16 -27.21
C VAL A 579 27.36 1.16 -27.55
N LEU A 580 26.05 1.13 -27.81
CA LEU A 580 25.26 2.32 -28.09
C LEU A 580 25.26 3.31 -26.92
N ASN A 581 25.05 2.83 -25.69
CA ASN A 581 25.14 3.67 -24.48
C ASN A 581 26.55 4.23 -24.27
N THR A 582 27.60 3.49 -24.64
CA THR A 582 28.98 3.98 -24.56
C THR A 582 29.25 5.08 -25.58
N VAL A 583 28.81 4.89 -26.84
CA VAL A 583 28.97 5.87 -27.92
C VAL A 583 28.14 7.13 -27.66
N PHE A 584 26.90 6.97 -27.22
CA PHE A 584 25.98 8.07 -26.90
C PHE A 584 25.99 8.45 -25.42
N ALA A 585 27.05 8.11 -24.67
CA ALA A 585 27.18 8.43 -23.25
C ALA A 585 26.95 9.93 -22.93
N PRO A 586 27.42 10.89 -23.75
CA PRO A 586 27.09 12.31 -23.53
C PRO A 586 25.59 12.59 -23.59
N CYS A 587 24.85 11.96 -24.52
CA CYS A 587 23.41 12.12 -24.64
C CYS A 587 22.67 11.49 -23.45
N VAL A 588 23.08 10.29 -23.02
CA VAL A 588 22.53 9.62 -21.82
C VAL A 588 22.77 10.47 -20.57
N LEU A 589 23.97 11.06 -20.44
CA LEU A 589 24.28 11.98 -19.34
C LEU A 589 23.38 13.23 -19.37
N VAL A 590 23.12 13.80 -20.55
CA VAL A 590 22.19 14.93 -20.70
C VAL A 590 20.77 14.54 -20.26
N ILE A 591 20.31 13.33 -20.61
CA ILE A 591 19.01 12.80 -20.15
C ILE A 591 18.97 12.70 -18.62
N ILE A 592 20.03 12.17 -18.00
CA ILE A 592 20.14 12.06 -16.53
C ILE A 592 20.16 13.44 -15.87
N VAL A 593 20.93 14.39 -16.40
CA VAL A 593 21.00 15.77 -15.90
C VAL A 593 19.64 16.45 -16.04
N PHE A 594 18.96 16.31 -17.18
CA PHE A 594 17.64 16.90 -17.40
C PHE A 594 16.59 16.30 -16.46
N SER A 595 16.60 14.98 -16.27
CA SER A 595 15.78 14.28 -15.29
C SER A 595 16.06 14.75 -13.86
N ALA A 596 17.33 14.98 -13.48
CA ALA A 596 17.70 15.53 -12.17
C ALA A 596 17.19 16.96 -11.99
N LEU A 597 17.37 17.84 -12.97
CA LEU A 597 16.91 19.23 -12.93
C LEU A 597 15.39 19.35 -12.73
N LEU A 598 14.63 18.51 -13.44
CA LEU A 598 13.17 18.45 -13.35
C LEU A 598 12.64 17.66 -12.14
N SER A 599 13.51 17.09 -11.31
CA SER A 599 13.10 16.16 -10.23
C SER A 599 12.22 15.00 -10.73
N ALA A 600 12.39 14.62 -11.99
CA ALA A 600 11.58 13.62 -12.67
C ALA A 600 12.21 12.23 -12.57
N PRO A 601 11.44 11.12 -12.66
CA PRO A 601 12.02 9.78 -12.67
C PRO A 601 12.76 9.50 -13.98
N LEU A 602 13.83 8.71 -13.92
CA LEU A 602 14.54 8.12 -15.04
C LEU A 602 13.86 6.81 -15.41
N LEU A 603 13.21 6.77 -16.56
CA LEU A 603 12.41 5.63 -17.01
C LEU A 603 13.31 4.67 -17.84
N PRO A 604 13.59 3.44 -17.36
CA PRO A 604 14.26 2.43 -18.17
C PRO A 604 13.22 1.66 -19.00
N LEU A 605 13.19 1.89 -20.30
CA LEU A 605 12.17 1.34 -21.19
C LEU A 605 12.23 -0.20 -21.19
N PHE A 606 11.15 -0.87 -20.78
CA PHE A 606 11.10 -2.34 -20.62
C PHE A 606 12.22 -2.90 -19.74
N THR A 607 12.73 -2.11 -18.79
CA THR A 607 13.90 -2.43 -17.95
C THR A 607 15.21 -2.68 -18.72
N LEU A 608 15.27 -2.29 -19.99
CA LEU A 608 16.49 -2.27 -20.79
C LEU A 608 17.33 -1.04 -20.43
N PRO A 609 18.64 -1.04 -20.76
CA PRO A 609 19.49 0.13 -20.66
C PRO A 609 19.17 1.16 -21.76
N VAL A 610 17.91 1.58 -21.87
CA VAL A 610 17.41 2.65 -22.74
C VAL A 610 16.61 3.58 -21.85
N PHE A 611 17.16 4.77 -21.62
CA PHE A 611 16.64 5.70 -20.63
C PHE A 611 15.87 6.84 -21.27
N LEU A 612 14.68 7.13 -20.74
CA LEU A 612 13.87 8.31 -21.05
C LEU A 612 13.64 9.13 -19.78
N VAL A 613 13.33 10.41 -19.95
CA VAL A 613 12.89 11.26 -18.84
C VAL A 613 11.40 11.05 -18.65
N GLY A 614 11.00 10.43 -17.54
CA GLY A 614 9.59 10.38 -17.14
C GLY A 614 9.09 11.78 -16.75
N PHE A 615 7.79 11.92 -16.53
CA PHE A 615 7.24 13.23 -16.14
C PHE A 615 7.44 13.53 -14.64
N PRO A 616 7.69 14.80 -14.26
CA PRO A 616 7.69 15.25 -12.87
C PRO A 616 6.36 14.98 -12.18
N ARG A 617 6.43 14.39 -10.98
CA ARG A 617 5.25 14.05 -10.16
C ARG A 617 5.59 14.12 -8.67
N PRO A 618 4.59 14.30 -7.79
CA PRO A 618 4.82 14.35 -6.34
C PRO A 618 5.58 13.13 -5.82
N VAL A 619 6.30 13.29 -4.72
CA VAL A 619 7.09 12.21 -4.09
C VAL A 619 6.23 11.00 -3.73
N GLN A 620 4.98 11.22 -3.33
CA GLN A 620 3.98 10.17 -3.08
C GLN A 620 3.78 9.23 -4.29
N SER A 621 4.12 9.68 -5.49
CA SER A 621 4.06 8.96 -6.78
C SER A 621 2.65 8.60 -7.27
N TRP A 622 1.68 8.41 -6.40
CA TRP A 622 0.32 7.99 -6.73
C TRP A 622 -0.72 9.06 -6.35
N PRO A 623 -1.80 9.23 -7.14
CA PRO A 623 -2.86 10.20 -6.87
C PRO A 623 -3.81 9.80 -5.72
N GLY A 624 -3.87 8.50 -5.39
CA GLY A 624 -4.75 7.96 -4.35
C GLY A 624 -4.36 8.40 -2.94
N ALA A 625 -5.30 8.34 -1.99
CA ALA A 625 -4.96 8.56 -0.59
C ALA A 625 -4.10 7.39 -0.06
N VAL A 626 -3.05 7.72 0.68
CA VAL A 626 -2.17 6.71 1.28
C VAL A 626 -2.97 5.79 2.22
N GLY A 627 -2.85 4.47 2.02
CA GLY A 627 -3.49 3.46 2.87
C GLY A 627 -4.93 3.09 2.50
N THR A 628 -5.49 3.62 1.40
CA THR A 628 -6.85 3.24 0.96
C THR A 628 -6.88 2.10 -0.06
N SER A 629 -5.74 1.77 -0.66
CA SER A 629 -5.63 0.84 -1.78
C SER A 629 -4.74 -0.36 -1.39
N ALA A 630 -5.38 -1.46 -1.01
CA ALA A 630 -4.74 -2.75 -0.73
C ALA A 630 -5.66 -3.90 -1.16
N CYS A 631 -5.07 -4.98 -1.67
CA CYS A 631 -5.76 -6.21 -2.04
C CYS A 631 -5.91 -7.09 -0.80
N VAL A 632 -6.94 -6.83 0.01
CA VAL A 632 -7.13 -7.51 1.30
C VAL A 632 -7.30 -9.02 1.11
N CYS A 633 -6.47 -9.80 1.79
CA CYS A 633 -6.50 -11.27 1.80
C CYS A 633 -6.51 -11.81 3.23
N THR A 634 -6.44 -13.14 3.38
CA THR A 634 -6.39 -13.80 4.70
C THR A 634 -5.16 -13.40 5.52
N ASP A 635 -4.04 -13.11 4.86
CA ASP A 635 -2.76 -12.82 5.52
C ASP A 635 -2.60 -11.35 5.94
N THR A 636 -3.48 -10.46 5.47
CA THR A 636 -3.50 -9.04 5.85
C THR A 636 -3.56 -8.84 7.38
N VAL A 637 -4.16 -9.78 8.12
CA VAL A 637 -4.31 -9.71 9.59
C VAL A 637 -2.97 -9.74 10.32
N PHE A 638 -1.98 -10.46 9.80
CA PHE A 638 -0.64 -10.52 10.40
C PHE A 638 0.07 -9.17 10.33
N TYR A 639 -0.10 -8.45 9.21
CA TYR A 639 0.44 -7.10 9.07
C TYR A 639 -0.26 -6.11 10.01
N HIS A 640 -1.58 -6.24 10.21
CA HIS A 640 -2.30 -5.45 11.21
C HIS A 640 -1.75 -5.63 12.63
N GLN A 641 -1.41 -6.87 13.03
CA GLN A 641 -0.81 -7.15 14.34
C GLN A 641 0.65 -6.64 14.44
N MET A 642 1.42 -6.77 13.37
CA MET A 642 2.83 -6.40 13.34
C MET A 642 3.05 -4.88 13.43
N VAL A 643 2.27 -4.09 12.70
CA VAL A 643 2.52 -2.64 12.51
C VAL A 643 2.73 -1.89 13.83
N PRO A 644 1.91 -2.04 14.88
CA PRO A 644 2.13 -1.40 16.17
C PRO A 644 3.52 -1.67 16.77
N ARG A 645 3.94 -2.94 16.82
CA ARG A 645 5.22 -3.36 17.40
C ARG A 645 6.39 -2.91 16.53
N LEU A 646 6.27 -3.08 15.22
CA LEU A 646 7.26 -2.60 14.26
C LEU A 646 7.45 -1.08 14.35
N THR A 647 6.37 -0.31 14.52
CA THR A 647 6.44 1.16 14.66
C THR A 647 7.24 1.56 15.89
N THR A 648 7.07 0.86 17.02
CA THR A 648 7.86 1.13 18.23
C THR A 648 9.35 0.79 18.06
N ALA A 649 9.67 -0.28 17.33
CA ALA A 649 11.06 -0.62 17.01
C ALA A 649 11.68 0.34 15.99
N LEU A 650 10.90 0.80 15.01
CA LEU A 650 11.32 1.83 14.06
C LEU A 650 11.57 3.17 14.74
N GLN A 651 10.74 3.54 15.73
CA GLN A 651 10.94 4.75 16.52
C GLN A 651 12.34 4.81 17.14
N THR A 652 12.73 3.75 17.84
CA THR A 652 14.05 3.68 18.49
C THR A 652 15.17 3.66 17.46
N ALA A 653 15.01 2.92 16.37
CA ALA A 653 15.98 2.83 15.28
C ALA A 653 16.19 4.16 14.53
N MET A 654 15.10 4.89 14.26
CA MET A 654 15.13 6.21 13.62
C MET A 654 15.72 7.27 14.54
N ALA A 655 15.36 7.28 15.82
CA ALA A 655 15.90 8.22 16.81
C ALA A 655 17.41 8.01 17.05
N ALA A 656 17.86 6.74 17.09
CA ALA A 656 19.28 6.40 17.16
C ALA A 656 20.04 6.72 15.85
N GLY A 657 19.31 6.82 14.73
CA GLY A 657 19.84 7.11 13.40
C GLY A 657 20.53 5.93 12.72
N SER A 658 20.12 4.70 13.08
CA SER A 658 20.58 3.43 12.49
C SER A 658 20.12 3.22 11.04
N LEU A 659 19.02 3.88 10.63
CA LEU A 659 18.48 3.85 9.26
C LEU A 659 19.13 4.89 8.32
N GLY A 660 20.24 5.51 8.77
CA GLY A 660 20.95 6.56 8.04
C GLY A 660 20.19 7.89 7.99
N LEU A 661 20.39 8.66 6.91
CA LEU A 661 19.66 9.91 6.68
C LEU A 661 18.25 9.61 6.17
N LEU A 662 17.24 9.96 6.99
CA LEU A 662 15.82 9.84 6.68
C LEU A 662 15.38 11.01 5.78
N LEU A 663 15.20 10.75 4.49
CA LEU A 663 14.67 11.72 3.54
C LEU A 663 13.24 11.33 3.15
N PRO A 664 12.31 12.30 3.02
CA PRO A 664 11.02 12.02 2.41
C PRO A 664 11.19 11.42 1.01
N GLY A 665 10.38 10.41 0.67
CA GLY A 665 10.53 9.62 -0.55
C GLY A 665 11.56 8.48 -0.47
N SER A 666 12.20 8.26 0.68
CA SER A 666 13.05 7.09 0.89
C SER A 666 12.19 5.82 1.08
N HIS A 667 12.65 4.72 0.51
CA HIS A 667 12.02 3.40 0.60
C HIS A 667 12.92 2.44 1.37
N TYR A 668 12.33 1.62 2.23
CA TYR A 668 12.99 0.58 3.00
C TYR A 668 12.25 -0.74 2.80
N LEU A 669 13.02 -1.82 2.73
CA LEU A 669 12.53 -3.19 2.63
C LEU A 669 12.87 -3.93 3.93
N GLY A 670 11.83 -4.44 4.59
CA GLY A 670 11.91 -5.30 5.76
C GLY A 670 11.67 -6.75 5.36
N ARG A 671 12.46 -7.67 5.91
CA ARG A 671 12.37 -9.11 5.64
C ARG A 671 12.47 -9.89 6.95
N PHE A 672 11.56 -10.84 7.15
CA PHE A 672 11.64 -11.86 8.19
C PHE A 672 10.93 -13.14 7.72
N GLU A 673 11.48 -14.31 8.03
CA GLU A 673 10.94 -15.64 7.65
C GLU A 673 10.48 -15.76 6.19
N ASP A 674 9.19 -15.64 5.88
CA ASP A 674 8.58 -15.68 4.55
C ASP A 674 7.88 -14.34 4.18
N ARG A 675 7.96 -13.34 5.06
CA ARG A 675 7.23 -12.07 4.94
C ARG A 675 8.13 -10.93 4.50
N LEU A 676 7.55 -10.09 3.65
CA LEU A 676 8.15 -8.85 3.16
C LEU A 676 7.32 -7.65 3.59
N ILE A 677 8.02 -6.58 3.96
CA ILE A 677 7.47 -5.34 4.47
C ILE A 677 8.07 -4.20 3.67
N TRP A 678 7.23 -3.36 3.08
CA TRP A 678 7.67 -2.16 2.38
C TRP A 678 7.38 -0.93 3.24
N ILE A 679 8.38 -0.10 3.50
CA ILE A 679 8.22 1.11 4.32
C ILE A 679 8.62 2.32 3.48
N MET A 680 7.72 3.30 3.36
CA MET A 680 7.96 4.56 2.67
C MET A 680 7.89 5.73 3.65
N VAL A 681 8.89 6.62 3.59
CA VAL A 681 8.87 7.88 4.35
C VAL A 681 8.09 8.93 3.56
N LEU A 682 6.98 9.43 4.12
CA LEU A 682 6.09 10.38 3.44
C LEU A 682 6.41 11.83 3.78
N GLU A 683 6.63 12.10 5.06
CA GLU A 683 6.78 13.44 5.62
C GLU A 683 7.75 13.38 6.80
N ARG A 684 8.55 14.43 6.99
CA ARG A 684 9.45 14.55 8.14
C ARG A 684 9.37 15.95 8.70
N GLY A 685 9.31 16.08 10.02
CA GLY A 685 9.37 17.35 10.75
C GLY A 685 10.04 17.20 12.11
N TYR A 686 9.85 18.19 12.99
CA TYR A 686 10.47 18.22 14.32
C TYR A 686 9.47 17.78 15.41
N PRO A 687 9.80 16.79 16.26
CA PRO A 687 10.66 15.63 16.04
C PRO A 687 9.78 14.45 15.59
N TYR A 688 9.23 14.48 14.37
CA TYR A 688 8.34 13.42 13.88
C TYR A 688 8.66 12.98 12.45
N CYS A 689 8.30 11.75 12.13
CA CYS A 689 8.43 11.15 10.81
C CYS A 689 7.12 10.42 10.49
N CYS A 690 6.48 10.75 9.38
CA CYS A 690 5.29 10.05 8.90
C CYS A 690 5.69 8.97 7.90
N ILE A 691 5.25 7.75 8.12
CA ILE A 691 5.55 6.60 7.26
C ILE A 691 4.28 5.91 6.75
N ASN A 692 4.41 5.21 5.63
CA ASN A 692 3.46 4.21 5.16
C ASN A 692 4.13 2.83 5.21
N VAL A 693 3.43 1.85 5.77
CA VAL A 693 3.87 0.46 5.83
C VAL A 693 2.95 -0.37 4.95
N LYS A 694 3.52 -1.09 3.99
CA LYS A 694 2.79 -2.06 3.15
C LYS A 694 3.28 -3.48 3.42
N GLY A 695 2.35 -4.42 3.34
CA GLY A 695 2.64 -5.85 3.32
C GLY A 695 2.57 -6.36 1.90
N LEU A 696 3.56 -7.15 1.49
CA LEU A 696 3.56 -7.86 0.21
C LEU A 696 2.99 -9.27 0.41
N GLU A 697 2.44 -9.86 -0.65
CA GLU A 697 1.81 -11.18 -0.61
C GLU A 697 2.83 -12.29 -0.32
N LEU A 698 2.36 -13.35 0.33
CA LEU A 698 3.16 -14.53 0.71
C LEU A 698 3.24 -15.60 -0.38
N GLN A 699 2.28 -15.63 -1.32
CA GLN A 699 2.24 -16.64 -2.38
C GLN A 699 3.11 -16.20 -3.56
N GLU A 700 4.39 -16.53 -3.45
CA GLU A 700 5.40 -16.10 -4.40
C GLU A 700 5.36 -16.97 -5.66
N THR A 701 5.11 -16.37 -6.83
CA THR A 701 5.51 -17.02 -8.08
C THR A 701 7.02 -17.30 -8.04
N SER A 702 7.52 -18.27 -8.81
CA SER A 702 8.95 -18.63 -8.84
C SER A 702 9.91 -17.44 -9.01
N CYS A 703 9.42 -16.35 -9.61
CA CYS A 703 10.16 -15.12 -9.82
C CYS A 703 10.18 -14.22 -8.59
N HIS A 704 9.11 -14.14 -7.79
CA HIS A 704 9.14 -13.47 -6.49
C HIS A 704 10.10 -14.17 -5.54
N THR A 705 10.09 -15.51 -5.52
CA THR A 705 11.03 -16.28 -4.70
C THR A 705 12.48 -16.08 -5.11
N ALA A 706 12.76 -15.96 -6.41
CA ALA A 706 14.12 -15.63 -6.87
C ALA A 706 14.58 -14.23 -6.41
N GLU A 707 13.68 -13.24 -6.37
CA GLU A 707 13.99 -11.90 -5.85
C GLU A 707 14.12 -11.89 -4.32
N ALA A 708 13.24 -12.62 -3.61
CA ALA A 708 13.30 -12.78 -2.15
C ALA A 708 14.59 -13.49 -1.71
N GLN A 709 14.98 -14.57 -2.40
CA GLN A 709 16.27 -15.24 -2.18
C GLN A 709 17.45 -14.28 -2.38
N ARG A 710 17.38 -13.40 -3.39
CA ARG A 710 18.42 -12.39 -3.60
C ARG A 710 18.48 -11.37 -2.45
N VAL A 711 17.34 -11.01 -1.86
CA VAL A 711 17.29 -10.17 -0.65
C VAL A 711 17.92 -10.90 0.53
N ASP A 712 17.63 -12.18 0.70
CA ASP A 712 18.17 -13.02 1.76
C ASP A 712 19.70 -13.16 1.63
N GLU A 713 20.25 -13.38 0.42
CA GLU A 713 21.70 -13.37 0.15
C GLU A 713 22.38 -12.04 0.55
N VAL A 714 21.75 -10.90 0.23
CA VAL A 714 22.27 -9.56 0.57
C VAL A 714 22.24 -9.32 2.08
N PHE A 715 21.26 -9.85 2.79
CA PHE A 715 21.20 -9.75 4.24
C PHE A 715 22.15 -10.73 4.95
N GLU A 716 22.24 -11.98 4.50
CA GLU A 716 23.17 -12.96 5.04
C GLU A 716 24.61 -12.48 4.92
N SER A 717 25.03 -12.00 3.75
CA SER A 717 26.39 -11.43 3.55
C SER A 717 26.71 -10.24 4.47
N ALA A 718 25.69 -9.47 4.88
CA ALA A 718 25.87 -8.31 5.75
C ALA A 718 25.81 -8.66 7.24
N PHE A 719 24.98 -9.63 7.63
CA PHE A 719 24.63 -9.93 9.03
C PHE A 719 25.21 -11.24 9.58
N GLN A 720 25.65 -12.16 8.73
CA GLN A 720 26.19 -13.46 9.11
C GLN A 720 27.56 -13.65 8.45
N GLN A 721 28.65 -13.68 9.23
CA GLN A 721 29.98 -13.88 8.64
C GLN A 721 30.85 -14.78 9.50
N GLU A 722 31.13 -15.98 8.97
CA GLU A 722 31.89 -17.03 9.67
C GLU A 722 33.40 -16.72 9.83
N HIS A 723 33.96 -15.73 9.11
CA HIS A 723 35.41 -15.48 9.05
C HIS A 723 35.87 -14.12 9.60
N LEU A 724 36.95 -14.18 10.38
CA LEU A 724 37.51 -13.15 11.26
C LEU A 724 38.35 -12.06 10.55
N GLN A 725 37.98 -11.60 9.35
CA GLN A 725 38.78 -10.60 8.64
C GLN A 725 38.42 -9.16 9.07
N MET A 726 39.39 -8.42 9.59
CA MET A 726 39.25 -7.00 9.93
C MET A 726 39.05 -6.20 8.63
N CYS A 727 37.89 -5.54 8.49
CA CYS A 727 37.51 -4.68 7.35
C CYS A 727 37.28 -5.43 6.02
N SER A 728 36.23 -6.26 5.96
CA SER A 728 35.71 -6.79 4.69
C SER A 728 35.09 -5.67 3.83
N LEU A 729 35.28 -5.78 2.52
CA LEU A 729 34.61 -4.93 1.53
C LEU A 729 33.17 -5.38 1.37
N ASN A 730 32.27 -4.42 1.15
CA ASN A 730 30.89 -4.71 0.78
C ASN A 730 30.87 -5.36 -0.62
N GLU A 731 30.39 -6.60 -0.71
CA GLU A 731 30.26 -7.33 -1.98
C GLU A 731 29.13 -6.76 -2.86
N HIS A 732 28.27 -5.91 -2.28
CA HIS A 732 27.03 -5.43 -2.86
C HIS A 732 26.95 -3.91 -2.98
N VAL A 733 28.09 -3.21 -3.12
CA VAL A 733 28.16 -1.72 -3.27
C VAL A 733 27.30 -1.21 -4.44
N GLY A 734 27.09 -2.04 -5.48
CA GLY A 734 26.28 -1.71 -6.65
C GLY A 734 24.84 -2.25 -6.62
N ASN A 735 24.37 -2.85 -5.52
CA ASN A 735 23.00 -3.33 -5.44
C ASN A 735 22.04 -2.19 -5.08
N ILE A 736 20.77 -2.33 -5.49
CA ILE A 736 19.72 -1.36 -5.13
C ILE A 736 19.35 -1.42 -3.65
N LEU A 737 19.51 -2.58 -3.02
CA LEU A 737 19.28 -2.78 -1.60
C LEU A 737 20.58 -2.60 -0.82
N THR A 738 20.59 -1.63 0.09
CA THR A 738 21.67 -1.39 1.05
C THR A 738 21.23 -1.81 2.46
N PRO A 739 21.84 -2.84 3.07
CA PRO A 739 21.52 -3.25 4.44
C PRO A 739 21.70 -2.10 5.43
N CYS A 740 20.77 -1.94 6.38
CA CYS A 740 20.80 -0.85 7.36
C CYS A 740 20.86 -1.34 8.81
N THR A 741 19.90 -2.15 9.26
CA THR A 741 19.82 -2.59 10.66
C THR A 741 18.91 -3.81 10.82
N VAL A 742 18.92 -4.41 12.02
CA VAL A 742 18.03 -5.50 12.43
C VAL A 742 17.20 -5.06 13.63
N LEU A 743 15.89 -5.26 13.56
CA LEU A 743 14.94 -4.87 14.61
C LEU A 743 14.32 -6.10 15.28
N PRO A 744 14.41 -6.24 16.61
CA PRO A 744 13.65 -7.23 17.36
C PRO A 744 12.18 -6.79 17.44
N VAL A 745 11.27 -7.61 16.93
CA VAL A 745 9.83 -7.34 16.93
C VAL A 745 9.07 -8.58 17.36
N LYS A 746 8.07 -8.42 18.23
CA LYS A 746 7.20 -9.51 18.69
C LYS A 746 6.19 -9.87 17.59
N LEU A 747 6.38 -11.02 16.94
CA LEU A 747 5.68 -11.47 15.73
C LEU A 747 5.34 -12.96 15.81
N TYR A 748 4.38 -13.40 14.98
CA TYR A 748 4.06 -14.81 14.84
C TYR A 748 5.00 -15.48 13.84
N SER A 749 5.70 -16.52 14.30
CA SER A 749 6.39 -17.49 13.45
C SER A 749 5.39 -18.50 12.91
N ASP A 750 5.46 -18.83 11.63
CA ASP A 750 4.53 -19.76 10.94
C ASP A 750 5.21 -21.10 10.63
N ALA A 751 4.76 -22.16 11.30
CA ALA A 751 5.25 -23.51 11.09
C ALA A 751 4.16 -24.38 10.45
N ARG A 752 4.46 -24.94 9.27
CA ARG A 752 3.61 -25.94 8.61
C ARG A 752 4.24 -27.32 8.71
N SER A 753 3.47 -28.30 9.14
CA SER A 753 3.90 -29.69 9.25
C SER A 753 2.92 -30.64 8.59
N VAL A 754 3.45 -31.70 7.98
CA VAL A 754 2.68 -32.81 7.44
C VAL A 754 2.31 -33.76 8.57
N LEU A 755 1.03 -34.08 8.70
CA LEU A 755 0.48 -34.98 9.72
C LEU A 755 0.22 -36.40 9.21
N SER A 756 0.62 -36.72 7.98
CA SER A 756 0.56 -38.08 7.44
C SER A 756 1.36 -39.04 8.33
N GLY A 757 0.75 -40.15 8.70
CA GLY A 757 1.32 -41.10 9.67
C GLY A 757 1.09 -40.77 11.15
N ILE A 758 0.66 -39.54 11.48
CA ILE A 758 0.17 -39.20 12.84
C ILE A 758 -1.35 -39.43 12.90
N ILE A 759 -2.12 -38.77 12.03
CA ILE A 759 -3.59 -38.91 11.97
C ILE A 759 -4.00 -40.28 11.41
N ASP A 760 -3.18 -40.86 10.54
CA ASP A 760 -3.48 -42.14 9.89
C ASP A 760 -3.07 -43.36 10.75
N SER A 761 -2.32 -43.16 11.82
CA SER A 761 -1.84 -44.24 12.70
C SER A 761 -2.97 -44.85 13.52
N HIS A 762 -3.14 -46.17 13.42
CA HIS A 762 -4.14 -46.91 14.20
C HIS A 762 -3.95 -46.78 15.73
N GLU A 763 -2.72 -46.63 16.21
CA GLU A 763 -2.43 -46.49 17.64
C GLU A 763 -2.90 -45.12 18.15
N ASN A 764 -2.55 -44.04 17.43
CA ASN A 764 -2.96 -42.67 17.75
C ASN A 764 -4.48 -42.50 17.68
N LEU A 765 -5.14 -43.12 16.71
CA LEU A 765 -6.61 -43.08 16.57
C LEU A 765 -7.33 -43.81 17.71
N LYS A 766 -6.71 -44.85 18.27
CA LYS A 766 -7.25 -45.54 19.45
C LYS A 766 -7.10 -44.67 20.69
N GLU A 767 -5.91 -44.09 20.91
CA GLU A 767 -5.69 -43.16 22.02
C GLU A 767 -6.57 -41.91 21.93
N PHE A 768 -6.80 -41.38 20.73
CA PHE A 768 -7.67 -40.23 20.50
C PHE A 768 -9.07 -40.45 21.09
N LYS A 769 -9.65 -41.66 20.92
CA LYS A 769 -10.98 -41.98 21.46
C LYS A 769 -10.97 -41.93 22.99
N ASP A 770 -9.97 -42.53 23.61
CA ASP A 770 -9.84 -42.60 25.07
C ASP A 770 -9.60 -41.21 25.68
N ASP A 771 -8.79 -40.39 25.01
CA ASP A 771 -8.50 -39.02 25.44
C ASP A 771 -9.70 -38.09 25.23
N LEU A 772 -10.50 -38.27 24.16
CA LEU A 772 -11.68 -37.44 23.90
C LEU A 772 -12.65 -37.46 25.08
N VAL A 773 -12.87 -38.64 25.67
CA VAL A 773 -13.76 -38.77 26.83
C VAL A 773 -13.19 -38.02 28.04
N LYS A 774 -11.88 -38.11 28.30
CA LYS A 774 -11.20 -37.37 29.37
C LYS A 774 -11.29 -35.85 29.16
N VAL A 775 -11.05 -35.37 27.94
CA VAL A 775 -11.10 -33.95 27.59
C VAL A 775 -12.53 -33.41 27.67
N LEU A 776 -13.54 -34.16 27.21
CA LEU A 776 -14.96 -33.79 27.34
C LEU A 776 -15.37 -33.60 28.81
N VAL A 777 -14.98 -34.54 29.68
CA VAL A 777 -15.21 -34.44 31.13
C VAL A 777 -14.60 -33.15 31.69
N TRP A 778 -13.35 -32.85 31.32
CA TRP A 778 -12.65 -31.66 31.80
C TRP A 778 -13.29 -30.36 31.31
N VAL A 779 -13.60 -30.24 30.01
CA VAL A 779 -14.21 -29.04 29.41
C VAL A 779 -15.59 -28.76 30.01
N LEU A 780 -16.44 -29.78 30.16
CA LEU A 780 -17.79 -29.61 30.73
C LEU A 780 -17.74 -29.23 32.20
N LEU A 781 -16.88 -29.88 33.00
CA LEU A 781 -16.69 -29.53 34.41
C LEU A 781 -16.21 -28.10 34.57
N GLN A 782 -15.22 -27.66 33.77
CA GLN A 782 -14.68 -26.31 33.82
C GLN A 782 -15.71 -25.25 33.39
N TYR A 783 -16.56 -25.57 32.41
CA TYR A 783 -17.66 -24.70 32.00
C TYR A 783 -18.69 -24.55 33.13
N CYS A 784 -19.17 -25.67 33.70
CA CYS A 784 -20.12 -25.66 34.80
C CYS A 784 -19.57 -24.93 36.04
N SER A 785 -18.26 -25.05 36.29
CA SER A 785 -17.60 -24.36 37.39
C SER A 785 -17.58 -22.83 37.22
N ARG A 786 -17.41 -22.33 35.99
CA ARG A 786 -17.33 -20.89 35.69
C ARG A 786 -18.69 -20.25 35.39
N ARG A 787 -19.76 -21.06 35.30
CA ARG A 787 -21.11 -20.58 34.99
C ARG A 787 -21.68 -19.79 36.18
N PRO A 788 -22.17 -18.55 35.99
CA PRO A 788 -22.88 -17.84 37.05
C PRO A 788 -24.19 -18.57 37.37
N SER A 789 -24.47 -18.78 38.66
CA SER A 789 -25.68 -19.47 39.08
C SER A 789 -26.91 -18.58 38.82
N PRO A 790 -28.05 -19.14 38.37
CA PRO A 790 -29.28 -18.37 38.22
C PRO A 790 -29.85 -17.83 39.56
N GLN A 791 -29.31 -18.23 40.70
CA GLN A 791 -29.77 -17.82 42.04
C GLN A 791 -29.33 -16.40 42.46
N GLU A 792 -28.29 -15.81 41.84
CA GLU A 792 -27.93 -14.41 42.12
C GLU A 792 -28.98 -13.39 41.62
N ASN A 793 -29.85 -13.79 40.67
CA ASN A 793 -30.95 -12.96 40.21
C ASN A 793 -32.20 -13.04 41.10
N ILE A 794 -32.29 -14.01 42.02
CA ILE A 794 -33.41 -14.13 42.96
C ILE A 794 -33.26 -13.12 44.12
N HIS A 795 -32.03 -12.88 44.60
CA HIS A 795 -31.77 -11.91 45.66
C HIS A 795 -31.81 -10.44 45.21
N LYS A 796 -31.80 -10.14 43.90
CA LYS A 796 -32.13 -8.80 43.38
C LYS A 796 -33.61 -8.63 43.03
N ALA A 797 -34.37 -9.71 42.93
CA ALA A 797 -35.81 -9.68 42.61
C ALA A 797 -36.72 -9.69 43.86
N GLU A 798 -36.17 -9.80 45.08
CA GLU A 798 -36.95 -9.75 46.32
C GLU A 798 -37.27 -8.33 46.83
N ASN A 799 -36.75 -7.27 46.19
CA ASN A 799 -37.05 -5.89 46.59
C ASN A 799 -38.20 -5.20 45.84
N ASN A 800 -38.87 -5.86 44.90
CA ASN A 800 -40.03 -5.30 44.21
C ASN A 800 -41.16 -6.32 44.13
N ARG A 801 -41.89 -6.50 45.23
CA ARG A 801 -43.26 -7.01 45.20
C ARG A 801 -44.23 -5.83 45.28
N GLU A 802 -44.84 -5.49 44.14
CA GLU A 802 -46.22 -4.99 44.12
C GLU A 802 -46.96 -5.59 42.90
N ALA A 803 -47.92 -6.45 43.24
CA ALA A 803 -49.07 -7.02 42.52
C ALA A 803 -49.16 -7.03 40.98
N SER A 804 -49.41 -8.22 40.41
CA SER A 804 -50.74 -8.58 39.84
C SER A 804 -50.79 -10.06 39.38
N PRO A 805 -51.98 -10.67 39.27
CA PRO A 805 -52.17 -12.11 39.42
C PRO A 805 -52.16 -12.93 38.13
N VAL A 806 -51.95 -14.23 38.33
CA VAL A 806 -52.10 -15.33 37.37
C VAL A 806 -53.44 -15.32 36.66
N ALA A 807 -53.41 -15.53 35.34
CA ALA A 807 -54.50 -16.12 34.57
C ALA A 807 -53.93 -17.22 33.64
N LEU A 808 -54.26 -18.48 33.95
CA LEU A 808 -54.46 -19.53 32.94
C LEU A 808 -55.88 -19.34 32.36
N PRO A 809 -56.33 -20.02 31.28
CA PRO A 809 -55.68 -20.95 30.34
C PRO A 809 -56.03 -20.66 28.85
N ALA A 810 -55.53 -21.45 27.89
CA ALA A 810 -56.37 -22.18 26.92
C ALA A 810 -55.56 -22.88 25.81
N LEU A 811 -55.91 -24.14 25.59
CA LEU A 811 -55.66 -24.93 24.39
C LEU A 811 -56.17 -24.15 23.16
N ASN A 812 -55.34 -23.89 22.15
CA ASN A 812 -55.75 -23.72 20.76
C ASN A 812 -54.55 -23.85 19.82
N THR A 813 -54.69 -24.78 18.89
CA THR A 813 -53.90 -24.97 17.67
C THR A 813 -53.61 -23.67 16.93
N SER A 814 -52.36 -23.50 16.49
CA SER A 814 -52.00 -22.61 15.38
C SER A 814 -50.91 -23.28 14.51
N PRO A 815 -50.87 -22.96 13.20
CA PRO A 815 -50.46 -23.91 12.18
C PRO A 815 -48.97 -23.88 11.86
N CYS A 816 -48.48 -25.05 11.48
CA CYS A 816 -47.30 -25.29 10.64
C CYS A 816 -47.13 -24.18 9.57
N PRO A 817 -45.96 -23.51 9.51
CA PRO A 817 -45.49 -22.97 8.25
C PRO A 817 -45.09 -24.16 7.38
N LYS A 818 -45.84 -24.33 6.29
CA LYS A 818 -45.52 -25.28 5.23
C LYS A 818 -44.07 -25.08 4.80
N PHE A 819 -43.31 -26.17 4.83
CA PHE A 819 -42.14 -26.33 3.99
C PHE A 819 -42.53 -25.96 2.56
N LEU A 820 -41.88 -24.94 2.02
CA LEU A 820 -41.74 -24.80 0.59
C LEU A 820 -40.67 -25.83 0.20
N GLU A 821 -41.05 -26.85 -0.56
CA GLU A 821 -40.13 -27.57 -1.42
C GLU A 821 -39.61 -26.55 -2.44
N ASP A 822 -38.43 -26.00 -2.19
CA ASP A 822 -37.56 -25.57 -3.28
C ASP A 822 -36.40 -26.57 -3.35
N SER A 823 -36.51 -27.42 -4.36
CA SER A 823 -35.38 -28.13 -4.92
C SER A 823 -34.48 -27.09 -5.58
N GLU A 824 -33.47 -26.61 -4.86
CA GLU A 824 -32.24 -26.12 -5.50
C GLU A 824 -31.09 -26.98 -5.00
N SER A 825 -30.62 -27.82 -5.90
CA SER A 825 -29.36 -28.55 -5.82
C SER A 825 -28.25 -27.58 -5.42
N LEU A 826 -27.78 -27.71 -4.18
CA LEU A 826 -26.46 -27.26 -3.78
C LEU A 826 -25.43 -27.99 -4.64
N ASN A 827 -25.01 -27.32 -5.72
CA ASN A 827 -23.78 -27.63 -6.42
C ASN A 827 -22.66 -27.61 -5.39
N SER A 828 -22.14 -28.78 -5.09
CA SER A 828 -20.94 -28.97 -4.29
C SER A 828 -19.72 -28.59 -5.13
N ASP A 829 -19.50 -27.30 -5.33
CA ASP A 829 -18.24 -26.80 -5.88
C ASP A 829 -17.82 -25.56 -5.10
N THR A 830 -17.08 -25.79 -4.02
CA THR A 830 -16.06 -24.85 -3.52
C THR A 830 -15.12 -25.61 -2.58
N PHE A 831 -14.43 -26.61 -3.14
CA PHE A 831 -13.11 -26.96 -2.65
C PHE A 831 -12.13 -26.02 -3.36
N HIS A 832 -11.61 -25.02 -2.64
CA HIS A 832 -10.38 -24.35 -3.09
C HIS A 832 -9.21 -25.12 -2.52
N ASP A 833 -8.70 -25.99 -3.39
CA ASP A 833 -7.44 -26.69 -3.26
C ASP A 833 -6.27 -25.71 -3.17
N TRP A 834 -5.33 -26.08 -2.33
CA TRP A 834 -3.97 -25.62 -2.37
C TRP A 834 -3.22 -26.43 -3.47
N SER A 835 -2.42 -25.76 -4.29
CA SER A 835 -1.12 -26.24 -4.81
C SER A 835 -0.62 -25.45 -6.02
N ASP A 836 0.71 -25.32 -6.08
CA ASP A 836 1.52 -24.95 -7.23
C ASP A 836 1.98 -26.21 -8.00
N SER A 837 2.06 -26.15 -9.34
CA SER A 837 3.24 -26.50 -10.19
C SER A 837 2.94 -26.97 -11.64
N SER A 838 3.28 -26.10 -12.60
CA SER A 838 4.17 -26.25 -13.80
C SER A 838 4.21 -27.49 -14.74
N ILE A 839 4.28 -27.20 -16.06
CA ILE A 839 5.10 -27.80 -17.18
C ILE A 839 4.38 -28.51 -18.37
N PHE A 840 4.39 -27.76 -19.50
CA PHE A 840 4.58 -28.03 -20.96
C PHE A 840 4.06 -29.25 -21.77
N ASP A 841 3.61 -28.85 -22.99
CA ASP A 841 3.64 -29.44 -24.34
C ASP A 841 2.73 -30.64 -24.72
N ASP A 842 1.73 -30.38 -25.58
CA ASP A 842 1.80 -30.66 -27.03
C ASP A 842 0.47 -30.28 -27.76
N GLU A 843 0.57 -29.49 -28.84
CA GLU A 843 -0.48 -29.25 -29.85
C GLU A 843 -0.71 -30.53 -30.69
N PRO A 844 -1.89 -30.78 -31.35
CA PRO A 844 -2.41 -29.86 -32.38
C PRO A 844 -3.94 -29.85 -32.71
N ALA A 845 -4.33 -28.77 -33.39
CA ALA A 845 -5.26 -28.68 -34.54
C ALA A 845 -6.81 -28.70 -34.41
N ILE A 846 -7.40 -27.51 -34.64
CA ILE A 846 -8.42 -27.16 -35.65
C ILE A 846 -9.82 -27.84 -35.58
N LYS A 847 -10.89 -27.08 -35.24
CA LYS A 847 -11.93 -26.57 -36.19
C LYS A 847 -13.16 -25.91 -35.51
N ASN A 848 -13.48 -24.72 -36.04
CA ASN A 848 -14.73 -23.93 -36.00
C ASN A 848 -16.07 -24.68 -35.82
N ARG A 849 -16.98 -24.15 -34.97
CA ARG A 849 -18.30 -23.59 -35.39
C ARG A 849 -19.10 -22.90 -34.28
N LYS A 850 -19.84 -21.87 -34.69
CA LYS A 850 -20.70 -20.94 -33.95
C LYS A 850 -22.12 -21.50 -33.72
N GLU A 851 -22.79 -21.08 -32.64
CA GLU A 851 -24.20 -20.63 -32.52
C GLU A 851 -24.52 -20.38 -31.01
N LYS A 852 -24.66 -19.14 -30.50
CA LYS A 852 -25.81 -18.20 -30.43
C LYS A 852 -27.08 -18.70 -29.71
N LEU A 853 -27.29 -18.23 -28.46
CA LEU A 853 -28.62 -17.84 -27.94
C LEU A 853 -28.50 -16.75 -26.87
N GLN A 854 -29.51 -15.87 -26.80
CA GLN A 854 -29.55 -14.58 -26.08
C GLN A 854 -30.62 -14.58 -24.98
N PHE A 855 -30.34 -14.03 -23.78
CA PHE A 855 -31.30 -13.37 -22.86
C PHE A 855 -30.51 -12.42 -21.93
N LYS A 856 -30.60 -11.08 -22.01
CA LYS A 856 -31.57 -10.08 -21.49
C LYS A 856 -31.34 -9.65 -20.02
N ASP A 857 -30.72 -8.48 -19.87
CA ASP A 857 -30.35 -7.78 -18.63
C ASP A 857 -31.49 -7.00 -17.93
N LEU A 858 -31.37 -6.85 -16.60
CA LEU A 858 -31.65 -5.61 -15.86
C LEU A 858 -30.70 -5.52 -14.62
N PRO A 859 -30.30 -4.31 -14.17
CA PRO A 859 -28.99 -4.09 -13.55
C PRO A 859 -29.00 -4.08 -12.02
N SER A 860 -27.94 -4.63 -11.43
CA SER A 860 -27.47 -4.25 -10.10
C SER A 860 -25.95 -4.16 -10.07
N THR A 861 -25.48 -3.11 -9.43
CA THR A 861 -24.13 -2.55 -9.46
C THR A 861 -23.17 -3.42 -8.66
N ASN A 862 -22.26 -4.14 -9.34
CA ASN A 862 -20.97 -4.61 -8.85
C ASN A 862 -20.13 -4.98 -10.09
N LEU A 863 -19.13 -4.16 -10.41
CA LEU A 863 -18.17 -4.46 -11.49
C LEU A 863 -17.08 -5.40 -10.94
N PRO A 864 -16.78 -6.53 -11.59
CA PRO A 864 -15.63 -7.35 -11.25
C PRO A 864 -14.33 -6.72 -11.78
N ILE A 865 -13.23 -7.00 -11.08
CA ILE A 865 -11.85 -6.59 -11.39
C ILE A 865 -11.27 -7.55 -12.47
N PRO A 866 -10.34 -7.13 -13.34
CA PRO A 866 -9.70 -8.01 -14.32
C PRO A 866 -8.87 -9.09 -13.61
N GLY A 867 -8.98 -10.35 -14.04
CA GLY A 867 -8.16 -11.46 -13.54
C GLY A 867 -8.86 -12.58 -12.75
N SER A 868 -10.18 -12.72 -12.84
CA SER A 868 -10.86 -13.96 -12.46
C SER A 868 -11.26 -14.75 -13.71
N VAL A 869 -10.64 -15.92 -13.89
CA VAL A 869 -11.12 -16.93 -14.84
C VAL A 869 -12.43 -17.48 -14.30
N ASP A 870 -13.56 -16.93 -14.77
CA ASP A 870 -14.86 -17.56 -14.59
C ASP A 870 -14.98 -18.74 -15.56
N SER A 871 -14.81 -19.95 -15.03
CA SER A 871 -15.26 -21.19 -15.66
C SER A 871 -16.78 -21.29 -15.58
N GLN A 872 -17.50 -20.68 -16.52
CA GLN A 872 -18.89 -21.03 -16.78
C GLN A 872 -18.96 -22.17 -17.79
N SER A 873 -19.32 -23.35 -17.29
CA SER A 873 -19.88 -24.46 -18.06
C SER A 873 -21.32 -24.14 -18.44
N GLU A 874 -21.67 -24.26 -19.73
CA GLU A 874 -23.05 -24.51 -20.15
C GLU A 874 -23.18 -25.99 -20.51
N ASP A 875 -24.01 -26.71 -19.75
CA ASP A 875 -24.60 -27.99 -20.11
C ASP A 875 -25.75 -27.78 -21.09
N ASP A 876 -25.90 -28.65 -22.11
CA ASP A 876 -27.16 -29.38 -22.30
C ASP A 876 -27.11 -30.53 -23.34
N HIS A 877 -27.40 -31.73 -22.82
CA HIS A 877 -28.15 -32.88 -23.37
C HIS A 877 -27.98 -33.38 -24.83
N SER A 878 -27.54 -34.65 -24.98
CA SER A 878 -28.44 -35.73 -25.47
C SER A 878 -27.88 -37.16 -25.31
N THR A 879 -28.67 -37.96 -24.58
CA THR A 879 -29.09 -39.35 -24.80
C THR A 879 -28.27 -40.35 -25.66
N ASN A 880 -27.98 -41.48 -24.97
CA ASN A 880 -27.91 -42.87 -25.45
C ASN A 880 -26.81 -43.25 -26.46
N THR A 881 -25.76 -43.94 -26.00
CA THR A 881 -25.73 -45.41 -25.97
C THR A 881 -24.53 -45.93 -25.18
N ALA A 882 -24.74 -47.08 -24.53
CA ALA A 882 -23.86 -47.74 -23.58
C ALA A 882 -22.52 -48.24 -24.14
N SER A 883 -21.48 -48.29 -23.30
CA SER A 883 -20.95 -49.56 -22.76
C SER A 883 -19.90 -49.35 -21.66
N LYS A 884 -20.11 -50.10 -20.57
CA LYS A 884 -19.31 -50.27 -19.35
C LYS A 884 -17.80 -50.49 -19.53
N ASN A 885 -17.03 -50.04 -18.52
CA ASN A 885 -16.29 -50.89 -17.56
C ASN A 885 -15.80 -49.98 -16.41
N ASP A 886 -16.42 -50.00 -15.24
CA ASP A 886 -16.19 -50.92 -14.10
C ASP A 886 -14.76 -50.86 -13.52
N LEU A 887 -14.55 -49.96 -12.56
CA LEU A 887 -13.64 -50.12 -11.40
C LEU A 887 -13.79 -48.91 -10.47
N TYR A 888 -14.87 -48.87 -9.70
CA TYR A 888 -15.00 -48.34 -8.32
C TYR A 888 -16.49 -48.40 -7.93
N ARG A 889 -16.99 -49.64 -7.83
CA ARG A 889 -18.20 -49.95 -7.07
C ARG A 889 -17.75 -50.81 -5.90
N THR A 890 -17.37 -50.16 -4.80
CA THR A 890 -17.11 -50.87 -3.56
C THR A 890 -18.33 -50.75 -2.66
N VAL A 891 -19.13 -51.81 -2.75
CA VAL A 891 -19.83 -52.47 -1.64
C VAL A 891 -20.79 -51.58 -0.83
N LEU A 892 -22.01 -51.53 -1.35
CA LEU A 892 -23.21 -51.44 -0.54
C LEU A 892 -23.28 -52.70 0.35
N LEU A 893 -22.76 -52.62 1.58
CA LEU A 893 -23.11 -53.59 2.63
C LEU A 893 -24.56 -53.31 3.02
N GLY A 894 -25.43 -54.29 2.80
CA GLY A 894 -26.85 -54.19 3.13
C GLY A 894 -27.02 -53.87 4.61
N PHE A 895 -27.65 -52.73 4.90
CA PHE A 895 -28.17 -52.47 6.23
C PHE A 895 -29.42 -53.34 6.44
N PRO A 896 -29.60 -53.96 7.63
CA PRO A 896 -30.86 -54.61 7.95
C PRO A 896 -31.97 -53.56 7.92
N ALA A 897 -33.15 -53.96 7.44
CA ALA A 897 -34.35 -53.15 7.53
C ALA A 897 -34.56 -52.72 8.98
N VAL A 898 -34.44 -51.41 9.26
CA VAL A 898 -34.88 -50.85 10.54
C VAL A 898 -36.40 -50.70 10.43
N ASP A 899 -37.07 -51.61 11.11
CA ASP A 899 -38.51 -51.61 11.34
C ASP A 899 -38.95 -50.22 11.87
N ARG A 900 -39.99 -49.64 11.27
CA ARG A 900 -40.70 -48.49 11.86
C ARG A 900 -41.57 -49.03 12.99
N GLY A 901 -40.94 -49.48 14.06
CA GLY A 901 -41.58 -50.00 15.26
C GLY A 901 -41.34 -49.07 16.45
N ASN A 902 -42.43 -48.47 16.94
CA ASN A 902 -42.59 -47.70 18.18
C ASN A 902 -41.81 -46.39 18.33
N ARG A 903 -42.58 -45.29 18.36
CA ARG A 903 -42.22 -44.07 19.10
C ARG A 903 -41.91 -44.48 20.55
N GLU A 904 -40.64 -44.52 20.91
CA GLU A 904 -40.25 -44.58 22.32
C GLU A 904 -40.51 -43.20 22.96
N ASP A 905 -41.18 -43.22 24.11
CA ASP A 905 -41.59 -42.06 24.89
C ASP A 905 -40.43 -41.09 25.10
N VAL A 906 -40.69 -39.79 24.86
CA VAL A 906 -39.86 -38.70 25.34
C VAL A 906 -39.92 -38.73 26.87
N ALA A 907 -39.05 -39.52 27.48
CA ALA A 907 -39.00 -39.70 28.91
C ALA A 907 -38.43 -38.44 29.57
N TYR A 908 -39.32 -37.64 30.17
CA TYR A 908 -38.97 -36.60 31.13
C TYR A 908 -38.05 -37.21 32.20
N ILE A 909 -36.85 -36.64 32.39
CA ILE A 909 -35.95 -37.05 33.48
C ILE A 909 -36.58 -36.56 34.81
N PRO A 910 -36.64 -37.39 35.87
CA PRO A 910 -37.21 -36.96 37.16
C PRO A 910 -36.37 -35.82 37.76
N LEU A 911 -36.96 -35.04 38.68
CA LEU A 911 -36.22 -34.12 39.54
C LEU A 911 -35.03 -34.88 40.17
N VAL A 912 -33.81 -34.44 39.86
CA VAL A 912 -32.59 -35.05 40.37
C VAL A 912 -32.35 -34.52 41.78
N GLU A 913 -32.52 -35.36 42.80
CA GLU A 913 -32.12 -35.06 44.17
C GLU A 913 -30.62 -35.32 44.35
N PHE A 914 -29.85 -34.25 44.53
CA PHE A 914 -28.41 -34.34 44.81
C PHE A 914 -28.18 -34.71 46.28
N SER A 915 -27.17 -35.54 46.53
CA SER A 915 -26.75 -35.91 47.89
C SER A 915 -26.03 -34.77 48.62
N CYS A 916 -25.44 -33.81 47.88
CA CYS A 916 -24.81 -32.61 48.42
C CYS A 916 -25.51 -31.36 47.87
N SER A 917 -25.81 -30.38 48.73
CA SER A 917 -26.47 -29.12 48.33
C SER A 917 -25.64 -28.27 47.37
N GLN A 918 -24.30 -28.42 47.40
CA GLN A 918 -23.39 -27.69 46.52
C GLN A 918 -23.19 -28.37 45.15
N SER A 919 -23.63 -29.62 44.97
CA SER A 919 -23.61 -30.31 43.66
C SER A 919 -24.45 -29.60 42.60
N HIS A 920 -25.45 -28.81 43.01
CA HIS A 920 -26.28 -28.03 42.10
C HIS A 920 -25.47 -26.98 41.31
N LEU A 921 -24.40 -26.44 41.88
CA LEU A 921 -23.52 -25.43 41.24
C LEU A 921 -22.72 -26.01 40.07
N LEU A 922 -22.42 -27.31 40.10
CA LEU A 922 -21.68 -28.03 39.06
C LEU A 922 -22.59 -28.85 38.14
N SER A 923 -23.92 -28.70 38.28
CA SER A 923 -24.89 -29.47 37.50
C SER A 923 -24.94 -29.00 36.04
N LEU A 924 -25.13 -29.95 35.12
CA LEU A 924 -25.29 -29.67 33.69
C LEU A 924 -26.67 -29.01 33.43
N PRO A 925 -26.77 -28.06 32.47
CA PRO A 925 -28.03 -27.43 32.06
C PRO A 925 -29.13 -28.45 31.76
N GLU A 926 -30.36 -28.16 32.17
CA GLU A 926 -31.49 -29.10 32.00
C GLU A 926 -31.78 -29.39 30.54
N GLU A 927 -31.61 -28.38 29.69
CA GLU A 927 -31.73 -28.47 28.23
C GLU A 927 -30.74 -29.48 27.62
N TRP A 928 -29.60 -29.75 28.26
CA TRP A 928 -28.61 -30.71 27.73
C TRP A 928 -28.95 -32.15 28.10
N ARG A 929 -29.88 -32.35 29.06
CA ARG A 929 -30.27 -33.67 29.57
C ARG A 929 -31.26 -34.41 28.66
N SER A 930 -31.97 -33.70 27.77
CA SER A 930 -32.90 -34.29 26.79
C SER A 930 -32.15 -34.70 25.51
N ASN A 931 -31.76 -35.95 25.33
CA ASN A 931 -31.13 -36.43 24.09
C ASN A 931 -31.97 -37.53 23.42
N CYS A 932 -31.74 -37.73 22.12
CA CYS A 932 -32.40 -38.79 21.33
C CYS A 932 -31.59 -40.09 21.30
N THR A 933 -30.57 -40.23 22.14
CA THR A 933 -29.71 -41.43 22.16
C THR A 933 -30.33 -42.52 23.05
N PRO A 934 -30.49 -43.77 22.57
CA PRO A 934 -31.12 -44.83 23.37
C PRO A 934 -30.35 -45.09 24.68
N ARG A 935 -31.08 -45.13 25.81
CA ARG A 935 -30.47 -45.38 27.15
C ARG A 935 -29.71 -46.72 27.22
N SER A 936 -30.12 -47.72 26.43
CA SER A 936 -29.42 -49.00 26.30
C SER A 936 -27.98 -48.82 25.80
N ARG A 937 -27.77 -47.99 24.78
CA ARG A 937 -26.44 -47.72 24.20
C ARG A 937 -25.54 -46.89 25.09
N ILE A 938 -26.12 -45.94 25.84
CA ILE A 938 -25.37 -45.18 26.86
C ILE A 938 -24.91 -46.11 27.97
N ARG A 939 -25.72 -47.12 28.34
CA ARG A 939 -25.36 -48.13 29.35
C ARG A 939 -24.24 -49.05 28.87
N GLU A 940 -24.21 -49.37 27.57
CA GLU A 940 -23.12 -50.14 26.95
C GLU A 940 -21.81 -49.36 26.87
N ALA A 941 -21.86 -48.04 26.67
CA ALA A 941 -20.69 -47.17 26.58
C ALA A 941 -20.20 -46.66 27.95
N SER A 942 -21.04 -46.73 28.99
CA SER A 942 -20.71 -46.33 30.37
C SER A 942 -19.36 -46.85 30.94
N PRO A 943 -18.85 -48.06 30.64
CA PRO A 943 -17.53 -48.49 31.12
C PRO A 943 -16.33 -47.73 30.51
N LEU A 944 -16.50 -46.99 29.41
CA LEU A 944 -15.46 -46.14 28.83
C LEU A 944 -15.25 -44.83 29.61
N PHE A 945 -16.13 -44.51 30.56
CA PHE A 945 -16.04 -43.28 31.33
C PHE A 945 -14.89 -43.36 32.36
N PRO A 946 -13.91 -42.43 32.32
CA PRO A 946 -12.74 -42.47 33.19
C PRO A 946 -13.08 -41.89 34.57
N GLU A 947 -13.52 -42.76 35.48
CA GLU A 947 -13.98 -42.36 36.82
C GLU A 947 -12.87 -41.70 37.65
N ASP A 948 -11.67 -42.29 37.64
CA ASP A 948 -10.54 -41.78 38.42
C ASP A 948 -10.13 -40.37 37.95
N TRP A 949 -10.26 -40.11 36.65
CA TRP A 949 -10.04 -38.79 36.05
C TRP A 949 -11.11 -37.79 36.46
N TYR A 950 -12.40 -38.16 36.42
CA TYR A 950 -13.50 -37.31 36.86
C TYR A 950 -13.31 -36.84 38.32
N GLN A 951 -12.97 -37.77 39.21
CA GLN A 951 -12.68 -37.45 40.61
C GLN A 951 -11.43 -36.58 40.76
N PHE A 952 -10.40 -36.81 39.97
CA PHE A 952 -9.18 -35.99 39.97
C PHE A 952 -9.46 -34.55 39.54
N VAL A 953 -10.20 -34.34 38.45
CA VAL A 953 -10.53 -32.99 37.92
C VAL A 953 -11.40 -32.22 38.92
N LEU A 954 -12.39 -32.87 39.54
CA LEU A 954 -13.21 -32.24 40.57
C LEU A 954 -12.38 -31.68 41.74
N ARG A 955 -11.36 -32.41 42.18
CA ARG A 955 -10.44 -31.96 43.25
C ARG A 955 -9.58 -30.76 42.87
N GLN A 956 -9.45 -30.46 41.57
CA GLN A 956 -8.63 -29.38 41.03
C GLN A 956 -9.43 -28.09 40.72
N LEU A 957 -10.76 -28.07 40.91
CA LEU A 957 -11.60 -26.91 40.58
C LEU A 957 -11.48 -25.78 41.62
N GLU A 958 -11.39 -24.54 41.16
CA GLU A 958 -11.14 -23.35 41.99
C GLU A 958 -12.40 -22.67 42.56
N CYS A 959 -13.61 -23.20 42.30
CA CYS A 959 -14.89 -22.50 42.54
C CYS A 959 -15.24 -22.13 43.98
N PHE A 960 -14.55 -22.67 44.99
CA PHE A 960 -14.88 -22.44 46.40
C PHE A 960 -13.84 -21.53 47.07
N HIS A 961 -14.21 -20.25 47.28
CA HIS A 961 -13.34 -19.21 47.84
C HIS A 961 -13.16 -19.27 49.38
N SER A 962 -13.62 -20.33 50.06
CA SER A 962 -13.55 -20.48 51.52
C SER A 962 -12.38 -21.35 51.99
N LYS A 963 -11.93 -21.18 53.25
CA LYS A 963 -10.85 -21.94 53.90
C LYS A 963 -11.16 -23.43 54.13
N GLU A 964 -12.39 -23.89 53.86
CA GLU A 964 -12.82 -25.30 53.96
C GLU A 964 -12.82 -26.04 52.60
N LYS A 965 -11.68 -26.05 51.90
CA LYS A 965 -11.60 -26.53 50.50
C LYS A 965 -11.67 -28.06 50.33
N SER A 966 -11.20 -28.86 51.30
CA SER A 966 -11.01 -30.31 51.10
C SER A 966 -12.26 -31.15 51.38
N GLY A 967 -13.05 -30.82 52.41
CA GLY A 967 -14.20 -31.63 52.83
C GLY A 967 -15.38 -31.59 51.84
N VAL A 968 -15.70 -30.40 51.31
CA VAL A 968 -16.85 -30.19 50.42
C VAL A 968 -16.66 -30.86 49.06
N LEU A 969 -15.44 -30.80 48.50
CA LEU A 969 -15.12 -31.46 47.22
C LEU A 969 -15.13 -32.99 47.34
N GLU A 970 -14.78 -33.55 48.51
CA GLU A 970 -14.92 -34.98 48.78
C GLU A 970 -16.39 -35.42 48.87
N GLU A 971 -17.29 -34.58 49.37
CA GLU A 971 -18.73 -34.86 49.39
C GLU A 971 -19.36 -34.76 47.99
N ILE A 972 -18.98 -33.77 47.19
CA ILE A 972 -19.43 -33.63 45.80
C ILE A 972 -18.92 -34.80 44.94
N ALA A 973 -17.67 -35.25 45.12
CA ALA A 973 -17.12 -36.38 44.39
C ALA A 973 -17.82 -37.72 44.69
N LYS A 974 -18.48 -37.84 45.85
CA LYS A 974 -19.28 -39.01 46.25
C LYS A 974 -20.72 -38.96 45.72
N ASP A 975 -21.15 -37.84 45.13
CA ASP A 975 -22.50 -37.66 44.63
C ASP A 975 -22.77 -38.50 43.37
N LYS A 976 -23.50 -39.60 43.57
CA LYS A 976 -23.86 -40.54 42.50
C LYS A 976 -24.78 -39.92 41.44
N ALA A 977 -25.61 -38.96 41.82
CA ALA A 977 -26.57 -38.34 40.91
C ALA A 977 -25.85 -37.38 39.96
N LEU A 978 -24.93 -36.58 40.47
CA LEU A 978 -24.10 -35.69 39.65
C LEU A 978 -23.23 -36.48 38.66
N LYS A 979 -22.55 -37.53 39.14
CA LYS A 979 -21.77 -38.43 38.28
C LYS A 979 -22.63 -39.05 37.18
N ALA A 980 -23.82 -39.56 37.50
CA ALA A 980 -24.72 -40.17 36.52
C ALA A 980 -25.12 -39.19 35.40
N LEU A 981 -25.30 -37.90 35.71
CA LEU A 981 -25.55 -36.86 34.72
C LEU A 981 -24.35 -36.64 33.78
N TYR A 982 -23.13 -36.57 34.31
CA TYR A 982 -21.92 -36.43 33.48
C TYR A 982 -21.68 -37.65 32.60
N VAL A 983 -21.84 -38.87 33.13
CA VAL A 983 -21.74 -40.11 32.34
C VAL A 983 -22.76 -40.09 31.20
N HIS A 984 -24.01 -39.74 31.48
CA HIS A 984 -25.07 -39.70 30.48
C HIS A 984 -24.76 -38.71 29.34
N THR A 985 -24.41 -37.47 29.69
CA THR A 985 -24.16 -36.41 28.69
C THR A 985 -22.86 -36.63 27.92
N VAL A 986 -21.75 -37.00 28.58
CA VAL A 986 -20.46 -37.25 27.91
C VAL A 986 -20.57 -38.44 26.96
N MET A 987 -21.18 -39.55 27.38
CA MET A 987 -21.34 -40.70 26.51
C MET A 987 -22.33 -40.45 25.37
N ALA A 988 -23.39 -39.66 25.60
CA ALA A 988 -24.28 -39.22 24.52
C ALA A 988 -23.53 -38.38 23.45
N CYS A 989 -22.66 -37.46 23.87
CA CYS A 989 -21.81 -36.69 22.95
C CYS A 989 -20.78 -37.58 22.22
N TYR A 990 -20.14 -38.50 22.93
CA TYR A 990 -19.17 -39.45 22.35
C TYR A 990 -19.80 -40.35 21.28
N ILE A 991 -20.97 -40.94 21.58
CA ILE A 991 -21.74 -41.75 20.62
C ILE A 991 -22.24 -40.89 19.45
N GLY A 992 -22.60 -39.63 19.71
CA GLY A 992 -22.95 -38.68 18.66
C GLY A 992 -21.82 -38.51 17.65
N LEU A 993 -20.57 -38.34 18.11
CA LEU A 993 -19.43 -38.08 17.23
C LEU A 993 -18.94 -39.30 16.43
N PHE A 994 -18.95 -40.50 17.01
CA PHE A 994 -18.35 -41.70 16.40
C PHE A 994 -19.33 -42.82 16.05
N GLY A 995 -20.61 -42.67 16.38
CA GLY A 995 -21.60 -43.73 16.23
C GLY A 995 -21.52 -44.77 17.35
N SER A 996 -22.34 -45.82 17.24
CA SER A 996 -22.46 -46.87 18.25
C SER A 996 -21.47 -48.03 18.07
N ASP A 997 -20.82 -48.11 16.91
CA ASP A 997 -19.86 -49.18 16.61
C ASP A 997 -18.45 -48.73 16.99
N ASN A 998 -17.65 -49.62 17.60
CA ASN A 998 -16.26 -49.35 18.02
C ASN A 998 -15.27 -49.10 16.85
N VAL A 999 -15.75 -48.90 15.63
CA VAL A 999 -14.94 -48.69 14.41
C VAL A 999 -14.05 -47.45 14.58
N LEU A 1000 -12.75 -47.59 14.27
CA LEU A 1000 -11.81 -46.48 14.32
C LEU A 1000 -12.26 -45.37 13.35
N PRO A 1001 -12.23 -44.08 13.76
CA PRO A 1001 -12.59 -43.00 12.86
C PRO A 1001 -11.59 -42.93 11.72
N SER A 1002 -12.10 -42.72 10.51
CA SER A 1002 -11.23 -42.39 9.38
C SER A 1002 -10.63 -41.00 9.56
N PRO A 1003 -9.42 -40.75 9.05
CA PRO A 1003 -8.81 -39.41 9.01
C PRO A 1003 -9.74 -38.33 8.44
N GLY A 1004 -10.47 -38.66 7.36
CA GLY A 1004 -11.45 -37.77 6.75
C GLY A 1004 -12.64 -37.43 7.66
N GLN A 1005 -13.08 -38.35 8.53
CA GLN A 1005 -14.09 -38.06 9.55
C GLN A 1005 -13.57 -37.09 10.62
N ILE A 1006 -12.30 -37.21 11.03
CA ILE A 1006 -11.68 -36.31 12.00
C ILE A 1006 -11.62 -34.88 11.46
N VAL A 1007 -11.15 -34.71 10.21
CA VAL A 1007 -11.10 -33.40 9.57
C VAL A 1007 -12.49 -32.80 9.40
N ARG A 1008 -13.47 -33.62 8.99
CA ARG A 1008 -14.86 -33.16 8.87
C ARG A 1008 -15.41 -32.63 10.19
N VAL A 1009 -15.25 -33.38 11.29
CA VAL A 1009 -15.72 -32.97 12.63
C VAL A 1009 -14.95 -31.75 13.14
N TYR A 1010 -13.63 -31.67 12.90
CA TYR A 1010 -12.81 -30.51 13.25
C TYR A 1010 -13.30 -29.22 12.57
N ASN A 1011 -13.70 -29.33 11.30
CA ASN A 1011 -14.24 -28.24 10.48
C ASN A 1011 -15.70 -27.88 10.86
N GLY A 1012 -16.34 -28.65 11.74
CA GLY A 1012 -17.73 -28.45 12.15
C GLY A 1012 -18.76 -29.19 11.30
N GLY A 1013 -18.32 -30.01 10.33
CA GLY A 1013 -19.19 -30.91 9.58
C GLY A 1013 -19.57 -32.13 10.42
N LEU A 1014 -20.86 -32.41 10.52
CA LEU A 1014 -21.36 -33.59 11.24
C LEU A 1014 -21.39 -34.81 10.31
N PRO A 1015 -21.03 -36.01 10.79
CA PRO A 1015 -21.24 -37.23 10.02
C PRO A 1015 -22.75 -37.47 9.80
N CYS A 1016 -23.13 -37.89 8.59
CA CYS A 1016 -24.52 -38.15 8.17
C CYS A 1016 -25.14 -39.36 8.90
N SER A 1017 -25.37 -39.26 10.21
CA SER A 1017 -26.13 -40.21 11.01
C SER A 1017 -27.28 -39.48 11.68
N GLY A 1018 -28.50 -40.03 11.64
CA GLY A 1018 -29.70 -39.44 12.28
C GLY A 1018 -29.62 -39.30 13.81
N THR A 1019 -28.48 -39.63 14.41
CA THR A 1019 -28.18 -39.54 15.85
C THR A 1019 -27.60 -38.19 16.30
N LEU A 1020 -27.33 -37.26 15.37
CA LEU A 1020 -26.59 -36.01 15.64
C LEU A 1020 -27.41 -34.72 15.53
N ASP A 1021 -28.64 -34.77 15.01
CA ASP A 1021 -29.50 -33.59 14.83
C ASP A 1021 -29.75 -32.86 16.16
N TRP A 1022 -29.91 -33.61 17.26
CA TRP A 1022 -30.16 -33.04 18.60
C TRP A 1022 -28.98 -32.24 19.18
N LEU A 1023 -27.74 -32.50 18.73
CA LEU A 1023 -26.56 -31.76 19.18
C LEU A 1023 -26.48 -30.41 18.46
N SER A 1024 -26.86 -30.37 17.18
CA SER A 1024 -26.98 -29.14 16.39
C SER A 1024 -28.05 -28.19 16.94
N GLU A 1025 -29.15 -28.75 17.46
CA GLU A 1025 -30.21 -27.99 18.14
C GLU A 1025 -29.72 -27.31 19.45
N LYS A 1026 -28.54 -27.69 19.97
CA LYS A 1026 -27.96 -27.19 21.22
C LYS A 1026 -26.63 -26.48 20.96
N PRO A 1027 -26.63 -25.20 20.53
CA PRO A 1027 -25.44 -24.53 20.03
C PRO A 1027 -24.33 -24.40 21.08
N GLU A 1028 -24.65 -24.17 22.36
CA GLU A 1028 -23.65 -24.05 23.42
C GLU A 1028 -22.93 -25.38 23.70
N LEU A 1029 -23.69 -26.49 23.80
CA LEU A 1029 -23.12 -27.82 23.99
C LEU A 1029 -22.27 -28.22 22.77
N PHE A 1030 -22.76 -27.95 21.56
CA PHE A 1030 -22.02 -28.21 20.34
C PHE A 1030 -20.68 -27.47 20.29
N GLN A 1031 -20.64 -26.19 20.69
CA GLN A 1031 -19.37 -25.45 20.77
C GLN A 1031 -18.39 -26.05 21.78
N LEU A 1032 -18.86 -26.50 22.94
CA LEU A 1032 -18.02 -27.15 23.95
C LEU A 1032 -17.50 -28.52 23.49
N VAL A 1033 -18.35 -29.32 22.83
CA VAL A 1033 -17.96 -30.61 22.25
C VAL A 1033 -16.94 -30.40 21.14
N ARG A 1034 -17.15 -29.42 20.25
CA ARG A 1034 -16.19 -29.04 19.21
C ARG A 1034 -14.86 -28.59 19.81
N LYS A 1035 -14.89 -27.79 20.87
CA LYS A 1035 -13.68 -27.36 21.60
C LYS A 1035 -12.93 -28.56 22.19
N ALA A 1036 -13.63 -29.48 22.85
CA ALA A 1036 -13.03 -30.70 23.40
C ALA A 1036 -12.42 -31.58 22.32
N PHE A 1037 -13.09 -31.72 21.17
CA PHE A 1037 -12.57 -32.44 20.01
C PHE A 1037 -11.27 -31.82 19.48
N ARG A 1038 -11.25 -30.49 19.31
CA ARG A 1038 -10.06 -29.75 18.87
C ARG A 1038 -8.89 -29.88 19.85
N TYR A 1039 -9.15 -29.86 21.16
CA TYR A 1039 -8.13 -30.06 22.19
C TYR A 1039 -7.56 -31.48 22.13
N THR A 1040 -8.42 -32.48 21.94
CA THR A 1040 -8.00 -33.89 21.81
C THR A 1040 -7.13 -34.10 20.58
N LEU A 1041 -7.46 -33.46 19.45
CA LEU A 1041 -6.62 -33.51 18.26
C LEU A 1041 -5.24 -32.89 18.50
N LYS A 1042 -5.18 -31.73 19.14
CA LYS A 1042 -3.91 -31.10 19.49
C LYS A 1042 -3.10 -31.99 20.43
N LEU A 1043 -3.75 -32.60 21.42
CA LEU A 1043 -3.12 -33.54 22.36
C LEU A 1043 -2.52 -34.75 21.65
N MET A 1044 -3.23 -35.31 20.67
CA MET A 1044 -2.73 -36.42 19.85
C MET A 1044 -1.46 -36.03 19.08
N VAL A 1045 -1.45 -34.84 18.47
CA VAL A 1045 -0.27 -34.30 17.77
C VAL A 1045 0.90 -34.06 18.74
N ASP A 1046 0.61 -33.53 19.92
CA ASP A 1046 1.63 -33.25 20.95
C ASP A 1046 2.21 -34.55 21.53
N LYS A 1047 1.39 -35.56 21.80
CA LYS A 1047 1.87 -36.89 22.22
C LYS A 1047 2.78 -37.54 21.18
N ALA A 1048 2.41 -37.43 19.91
CA ALA A 1048 3.23 -37.95 18.83
C ALA A 1048 4.58 -37.21 18.70
N SER A 1049 4.62 -35.93 19.06
CA SER A 1049 5.81 -35.07 18.89
C SER A 1049 6.72 -35.03 20.13
N LEU A 1050 6.13 -35.01 21.34
CA LEU A 1050 6.81 -34.80 22.63
C LEU A 1050 6.93 -36.09 23.46
N GLY A 1051 6.19 -37.15 23.10
CA GLY A 1051 6.10 -38.40 23.85
C GLY A 1051 4.77 -38.57 24.61
N PRO A 1052 4.50 -39.78 25.14
CA PRO A 1052 3.27 -40.06 25.87
C PRO A 1052 3.20 -39.30 27.21
N ILE A 1053 1.98 -39.01 27.66
CA ILE A 1053 1.74 -38.33 28.94
C ILE A 1053 1.86 -39.34 30.09
N GLU A 1054 2.67 -39.02 31.09
CA GLU A 1054 3.02 -39.93 32.18
C GLU A 1054 1.97 -39.93 33.32
N ASP A 1055 1.34 -38.79 33.61
CA ASP A 1055 0.38 -38.67 34.71
C ASP A 1055 -0.84 -37.73 34.47
N PHE A 1056 -1.84 -37.81 35.36
CA PHE A 1056 -3.04 -36.95 35.31
C PHE A 1056 -2.74 -35.46 35.55
N LYS A 1057 -1.64 -35.15 36.22
CA LYS A 1057 -1.25 -33.77 36.53
C LYS A 1057 -0.70 -33.08 35.28
N GLU A 1058 0.12 -33.78 34.51
CA GLU A 1058 0.65 -33.39 33.21
C GLU A 1058 -0.49 -33.17 32.22
N LEU A 1059 -1.43 -34.13 32.10
CA LEU A 1059 -2.63 -33.95 31.26
C LEU A 1059 -3.42 -32.69 31.62
N THR A 1060 -3.63 -32.44 32.93
CA THR A 1060 -4.33 -31.23 33.39
C THR A 1060 -3.53 -29.97 33.08
N SER A 1061 -2.20 -30.03 33.17
CA SER A 1061 -1.31 -28.91 32.82
C SER A 1061 -1.43 -28.57 31.34
N CYS A 1062 -1.37 -29.57 30.45
CA CYS A 1062 -1.56 -29.39 29.00
C CYS A 1062 -2.92 -28.77 28.67
N LEU A 1063 -4.01 -29.26 29.26
CA LEU A 1063 -5.35 -28.72 29.00
C LEU A 1063 -5.54 -27.29 29.51
N ARG A 1064 -4.92 -26.94 30.66
CA ARG A 1064 -4.89 -25.54 31.14
C ARG A 1064 -4.10 -24.64 30.20
N GLU A 1065 -2.98 -25.13 29.68
CA GLU A 1065 -2.19 -24.40 28.69
C GLU A 1065 -2.98 -24.16 27.41
N TYR A 1066 -3.70 -25.15 26.90
CA TYR A 1066 -4.55 -24.98 25.72
C TYR A 1066 -5.63 -23.91 25.96
N GLU A 1067 -6.22 -23.86 27.15
CA GLU A 1067 -7.21 -22.85 27.51
C GLU A 1067 -6.64 -21.44 27.56
N SER A 1068 -5.49 -21.25 28.21
CA SER A 1068 -4.91 -19.91 28.43
C SER A 1068 -4.12 -19.40 27.23
N ASN A 1069 -3.29 -20.25 26.62
CA ASN A 1069 -2.25 -19.84 25.69
C ASN A 1069 -2.54 -20.19 24.23
N TRP A 1070 -3.44 -21.13 23.94
CA TRP A 1070 -3.69 -21.60 22.57
C TRP A 1070 -5.06 -21.19 22.01
N TYR A 1071 -5.12 -20.75 20.76
CA TYR A 1071 -6.36 -20.78 19.98
C TYR A 1071 -6.32 -21.94 19.00
N ILE A 1072 -7.29 -22.86 19.10
CA ILE A 1072 -7.33 -24.07 18.28
C ILE A 1072 -8.59 -23.99 17.42
N GLY A 1073 -8.42 -23.84 16.11
CA GLY A 1073 -9.54 -23.64 15.19
C GLY A 1073 -9.16 -23.46 13.74
N LEU A 1074 -10.10 -22.96 12.93
CA LEU A 1074 -9.88 -22.80 11.49
C LEU A 1074 -9.30 -21.43 11.19
N VAL A 1075 -8.39 -21.36 10.21
CA VAL A 1075 -7.84 -20.08 9.72
C VAL A 1075 -8.94 -19.17 9.14
N SER A 1076 -10.02 -19.76 8.59
CA SER A 1076 -11.17 -19.05 8.04
C SER A 1076 -12.11 -18.47 9.10
N GLU A 1077 -12.01 -18.88 10.38
CA GLU A 1077 -12.87 -18.37 11.45
C GLU A 1077 -12.47 -16.94 11.86
N ASP A 1078 -13.44 -16.04 12.06
CA ASP A 1078 -13.15 -14.67 12.53
C ASP A 1078 -12.50 -14.63 13.91
N GLN A 1079 -12.73 -15.65 14.74
CA GLN A 1079 -12.08 -15.82 16.02
C GLN A 1079 -10.56 -16.04 15.90
N TRP A 1080 -10.08 -16.68 14.82
CA TRP A 1080 -8.65 -16.79 14.53
C TRP A 1080 -8.03 -15.40 14.32
N LYS A 1081 -8.70 -14.56 13.52
CA LYS A 1081 -8.27 -13.17 13.27
C LYS A 1081 -8.25 -12.36 14.55
N LYS A 1082 -9.27 -12.50 15.41
CA LYS A 1082 -9.32 -11.85 16.72
C LYS A 1082 -8.17 -12.32 17.63
N ALA A 1083 -7.90 -13.62 17.69
CA ALA A 1083 -6.81 -14.17 18.50
C ALA A 1083 -5.44 -13.66 18.05
N ILE A 1084 -5.20 -13.47 16.75
CA ILE A 1084 -3.99 -12.84 16.22
C ILE A 1084 -3.87 -11.40 16.74
N LEU A 1085 -4.92 -10.60 16.58
CA LEU A 1085 -4.94 -9.19 17.00
C LEU A 1085 -4.84 -9.01 18.52
N GLU A 1086 -5.32 -9.98 19.29
CA GLU A 1086 -5.19 -10.05 20.75
C GLU A 1086 -3.81 -10.56 21.22
N GLU A 1087 -2.88 -10.84 20.30
CA GLU A 1087 -1.54 -11.35 20.58
C GLU A 1087 -1.55 -12.65 21.43
N LYS A 1088 -2.46 -13.59 21.14
CA LYS A 1088 -2.50 -14.88 21.83
C LYS A 1088 -1.19 -15.68 21.59
N PRO A 1089 -0.57 -16.29 22.61
CA PRO A 1089 0.77 -16.87 22.47
C PRO A 1089 0.92 -17.91 21.35
N CYS A 1090 -0.03 -18.84 21.20
CA CYS A 1090 0.02 -19.90 20.20
C CYS A 1090 -1.32 -20.07 19.49
N LEU A 1091 -1.29 -20.45 18.21
CA LEU A 1091 -2.48 -20.84 17.44
C LEU A 1091 -2.21 -22.16 16.70
N PHE A 1092 -3.24 -23.01 16.58
CA PHE A 1092 -3.17 -24.28 15.86
C PHE A 1092 -4.37 -24.45 14.94
N SER A 1093 -4.10 -24.80 13.68
CA SER A 1093 -5.11 -25.15 12.70
C SER A 1093 -4.78 -26.46 11.99
N LEU A 1094 -5.81 -27.22 11.65
CA LEU A 1094 -5.72 -28.42 10.81
C LEU A 1094 -6.18 -28.08 9.38
N GLY A 1095 -5.41 -28.50 8.38
CA GLY A 1095 -5.70 -28.40 6.96
C GLY A 1095 -5.69 -29.76 6.26
N TYR A 1096 -6.25 -29.78 5.05
CA TYR A 1096 -6.17 -30.91 4.14
C TYR A 1096 -5.86 -30.38 2.74
N GLU A 1097 -4.80 -30.91 2.15
CA GLU A 1097 -4.29 -30.57 0.83
C GLU A 1097 -4.78 -31.66 -0.15
N SER A 1098 -5.82 -31.39 -0.95
CA SER A 1098 -6.44 -32.45 -1.77
C SER A 1098 -5.59 -32.82 -2.98
N SER A 1099 -4.76 -31.90 -3.48
CA SER A 1099 -3.78 -32.13 -4.56
C SER A 1099 -2.78 -33.24 -4.23
N MET A 1100 -2.27 -33.25 -2.99
CA MET A 1100 -1.30 -34.23 -2.51
C MET A 1100 -1.97 -35.36 -1.70
N GLY A 1101 -3.23 -35.21 -1.32
CA GLY A 1101 -3.95 -36.14 -0.44
C GLY A 1101 -3.40 -36.18 0.99
N VAL A 1102 -2.84 -35.07 1.47
CA VAL A 1102 -2.07 -34.99 2.72
C VAL A 1102 -2.77 -34.10 3.76
N TYR A 1103 -2.77 -34.55 5.02
CA TYR A 1103 -3.21 -33.74 6.16
C TYR A 1103 -2.07 -32.85 6.65
N THR A 1104 -2.34 -31.57 6.87
CA THR A 1104 -1.35 -30.59 7.32
C THR A 1104 -1.79 -29.94 8.64
N SER A 1105 -0.84 -29.55 9.47
CA SER A 1105 -1.10 -28.59 10.55
C SER A 1105 -0.33 -27.30 10.35
N ARG A 1106 -0.95 -26.20 10.77
CA ARG A 1106 -0.34 -24.88 10.84
C ARG A 1106 -0.28 -24.44 12.29
N VAL A 1107 0.91 -24.13 12.78
CA VAL A 1107 1.17 -23.64 14.14
C VAL A 1107 1.74 -22.24 14.05
N LEU A 1108 1.11 -21.30 14.74
CA LEU A 1108 1.64 -19.95 14.91
C LEU A 1108 2.15 -19.78 16.34
N VAL A 1109 3.37 -19.28 16.52
CA VAL A 1109 3.95 -18.99 17.83
C VAL A 1109 4.39 -17.54 17.89
N LEU A 1110 3.87 -16.80 18.87
CA LEU A 1110 4.22 -15.40 19.10
C LEU A 1110 5.55 -15.30 19.86
N GLN A 1111 6.59 -14.82 19.19
CA GLN A 1111 7.94 -14.68 19.76
C GLN A 1111 8.64 -13.42 19.27
N GLU A 1112 9.76 -13.05 19.89
CA GLU A 1112 10.60 -11.96 19.39
C GLU A 1112 11.40 -12.45 18.18
N LEU A 1113 11.04 -11.97 17.00
CA LEU A 1113 11.71 -12.25 15.73
C LEU A 1113 12.54 -11.06 15.26
N LEU A 1114 13.61 -11.34 14.52
CA LEU A 1114 14.52 -10.34 13.98
C LEU A 1114 14.08 -9.95 12.57
N VAL A 1115 13.68 -8.70 12.40
CA VAL A 1115 13.33 -8.10 11.10
C VAL A 1115 14.55 -7.40 10.54
N HIS A 1116 15.07 -7.92 9.43
CA HIS A 1116 16.18 -7.32 8.69
C HIS A 1116 15.66 -6.17 7.84
N ILE A 1117 16.30 -5.00 7.92
CA ILE A 1117 15.89 -3.80 7.18
C ILE A 1117 17.04 -3.32 6.29
N GLY A 1118 16.73 -3.10 5.01
CA GLY A 1118 17.59 -2.43 4.05
C GLY A 1118 16.92 -1.22 3.41
N LYS A 1119 17.71 -0.22 3.02
CA LYS A 1119 17.29 0.95 2.26
C LYS A 1119 17.42 0.67 0.77
N LEU A 1120 16.36 0.98 0.02
CA LEU A 1120 16.35 0.87 -1.44
C LEU A 1120 16.80 2.18 -2.09
N ASN A 1121 17.43 2.09 -3.26
CA ASN A 1121 17.64 3.25 -4.12
C ASN A 1121 16.26 3.81 -4.55
N SER A 1122 15.94 5.01 -4.09
CA SER A 1122 14.64 5.65 -4.34
C SER A 1122 14.39 5.91 -5.83
N GLU A 1123 15.44 6.14 -6.61
CA GLU A 1123 15.31 6.33 -8.05
C GLU A 1123 14.97 5.03 -8.77
N ALA A 1124 15.51 3.90 -8.32
CA ALA A 1124 15.16 2.60 -8.88
C ALA A 1124 13.65 2.32 -8.73
N VAL A 1125 13.11 2.59 -7.54
CA VAL A 1125 11.67 2.48 -7.26
C VAL A 1125 10.85 3.43 -8.14
N ARG A 1126 11.21 4.72 -8.16
CA ARG A 1126 10.47 5.73 -8.95
C ARG A 1126 10.54 5.44 -10.45
N GLY A 1127 11.69 5.03 -10.96
CA GLY A 1127 11.92 4.67 -12.37
C GLY A 1127 11.13 3.44 -12.78
N GLN A 1128 11.13 2.39 -11.95
CA GLN A 1128 10.32 1.19 -12.19
C GLN A 1128 8.81 1.47 -12.12
N TRP A 1129 8.33 2.24 -11.14
CA TRP A 1129 6.92 2.63 -11.09
C TRP A 1129 6.53 3.52 -12.27
N ALA A 1130 7.43 4.37 -12.77
CA ALA A 1130 7.20 5.13 -14.00
C ALA A 1130 7.10 4.22 -15.23
N ASN A 1131 8.01 3.26 -15.35
CA ASN A 1131 8.00 2.28 -16.42
C ASN A 1131 6.75 1.38 -16.35
N LEU A 1132 6.35 0.93 -15.16
CA LEU A 1132 5.13 0.15 -14.92
C LEU A 1132 3.89 0.90 -15.39
N SER A 1133 3.76 2.18 -15.00
CA SER A 1133 2.67 3.04 -15.45
C SER A 1133 2.62 3.18 -16.97
N TRP A 1134 3.78 3.35 -17.61
CA TRP A 1134 3.87 3.43 -19.08
C TRP A 1134 3.53 2.10 -19.76
N GLU A 1135 4.04 0.97 -19.28
CA GLU A 1135 3.77 -0.37 -19.81
C GLU A 1135 2.28 -0.74 -19.71
N LEU A 1136 1.65 -0.47 -18.57
CA LEU A 1136 0.25 -0.81 -18.33
C LEU A 1136 -0.70 0.16 -19.01
N LEU A 1137 -0.54 1.46 -18.81
CA LEU A 1137 -1.54 2.44 -19.23
C LEU A 1137 -1.37 2.85 -20.70
N TYR A 1138 -0.13 2.95 -21.19
CA TYR A 1138 0.13 3.36 -22.56
C TYR A 1138 0.28 2.17 -23.52
N ALA A 1139 1.07 1.15 -23.14
CA ALA A 1139 1.29 -0.01 -23.98
C ALA A 1139 0.23 -1.13 -23.83
N THR A 1140 -0.74 -0.98 -22.90
CA THR A 1140 -1.84 -1.94 -22.60
C THR A 1140 -1.37 -3.37 -22.65
N ASN A 1141 -0.40 -3.65 -21.79
CA ASN A 1141 0.11 -4.99 -21.64
C ASN A 1141 -0.86 -5.82 -20.79
N ASP A 1142 -1.86 -6.45 -21.40
CA ASP A 1142 -2.93 -7.16 -20.65
C ASP A 1142 -2.57 -8.62 -20.31
N ASP A 1143 -1.29 -8.93 -20.42
CA ASP A 1143 -0.75 -10.28 -20.30
C ASP A 1143 -0.40 -10.53 -18.83
N GLU A 1144 -1.36 -11.09 -18.09
CA GLU A 1144 -1.26 -11.37 -16.65
C GLU A 1144 -0.01 -12.19 -16.32
N GLU A 1145 0.40 -13.11 -17.21
CA GLU A 1145 1.60 -13.93 -17.03
C GLU A 1145 2.91 -13.13 -17.17
N ARG A 1146 2.96 -12.01 -17.89
CA ARG A 1146 4.22 -11.27 -18.14
C ARG A 1146 4.65 -10.35 -17.01
N TYR A 1147 3.76 -10.02 -16.06
CA TYR A 1147 4.14 -9.28 -14.85
C TYR A 1147 5.06 -10.10 -13.96
N SER A 1148 4.93 -11.43 -14.00
CA SER A 1148 5.71 -12.36 -13.18
C SER A 1148 7.00 -12.86 -13.87
N ILE A 1149 7.14 -12.83 -15.20
CA ILE A 1149 8.23 -13.55 -15.91
C ILE A 1149 9.51 -12.73 -16.18
N GLN A 1150 9.53 -11.41 -15.94
CA GLN A 1150 10.75 -10.60 -16.07
C GLN A 1150 11.47 -10.41 -14.73
N ALA A 1151 11.79 -11.51 -14.05
CA ALA A 1151 12.57 -11.46 -12.82
C ALA A 1151 13.87 -10.70 -13.08
N HIS A 1152 14.07 -9.62 -12.32
CA HIS A 1152 15.32 -8.88 -12.33
C HIS A 1152 15.85 -8.80 -10.90
N PRO A 1153 16.53 -9.86 -10.42
CA PRO A 1153 16.93 -9.99 -9.01
C PRO A 1153 17.72 -8.80 -8.47
N LEU A 1154 18.61 -8.21 -9.26
CA LEU A 1154 19.38 -7.03 -8.85
C LEU A 1154 18.56 -5.75 -8.70
N LEU A 1155 17.41 -5.64 -9.39
CA LEU A 1155 16.54 -4.48 -9.32
C LEU A 1155 15.27 -4.72 -8.49
N LEU A 1156 15.04 -5.95 -8.00
CA LEU A 1156 13.85 -6.34 -7.24
C LEU A 1156 12.56 -5.86 -7.93
N ARG A 1157 12.47 -6.10 -9.25
CA ARG A 1157 11.43 -5.52 -10.12
C ARG A 1157 10.06 -5.99 -9.66
N ASN A 1158 9.89 -7.29 -9.44
CA ASN A 1158 8.58 -7.87 -9.11
C ASN A 1158 8.13 -7.45 -7.71
N LEU A 1159 9.05 -7.44 -6.72
CA LEU A 1159 8.75 -6.92 -5.38
C LEU A 1159 8.36 -5.44 -5.39
N THR A 1160 9.04 -4.64 -6.21
CA THR A 1160 8.75 -3.20 -6.35
C THR A 1160 7.43 -2.96 -7.08
N VAL A 1161 7.11 -3.73 -8.12
CA VAL A 1161 5.83 -3.68 -8.83
C VAL A 1161 4.68 -4.04 -7.89
N GLN A 1162 4.82 -5.11 -7.11
CA GLN A 1162 3.82 -5.52 -6.12
C GLN A 1162 3.57 -4.43 -5.06
N ALA A 1163 4.61 -3.70 -4.65
CA ALA A 1163 4.49 -2.60 -3.69
C ALA A 1163 3.79 -1.33 -4.24
N ALA A 1164 3.52 -1.23 -5.55
CA ALA A 1164 2.80 -0.11 -6.16
C ALA A 1164 1.33 -0.06 -5.70
N ASP A 1165 0.65 1.09 -5.86
CA ASP A 1165 -0.77 1.17 -5.53
C ASP A 1165 -1.64 0.50 -6.62
N PRO A 1166 -2.74 -0.20 -6.25
CA PRO A 1166 -3.76 -0.64 -7.19
C PRO A 1166 -4.27 0.52 -8.06
N PRO A 1167 -4.53 0.29 -9.37
CA PRO A 1167 -4.59 -1.00 -10.06
C PRO A 1167 -3.25 -1.48 -10.65
N LEU A 1168 -2.13 -0.79 -10.39
CA LEU A 1168 -0.83 -1.12 -11.00
C LEU A 1168 -0.04 -2.17 -10.18
N GLY A 1169 -0.16 -2.12 -8.86
CA GLY A 1169 0.38 -3.12 -7.93
C GLY A 1169 -0.73 -3.78 -7.11
N TYR A 1170 -0.33 -4.72 -6.26
CA TYR A 1170 -1.25 -5.55 -5.46
C TYR A 1170 -0.71 -5.81 -4.04
N PRO A 1171 -0.42 -4.76 -3.25
CA PRO A 1171 -0.01 -4.92 -1.87
C PRO A 1171 -1.20 -5.45 -1.05
N ILE A 1172 -0.98 -6.48 -0.25
CA ILE A 1172 -2.05 -7.11 0.55
C ILE A 1172 -2.43 -6.31 1.80
N PHE A 1173 -1.57 -5.37 2.18
CA PHE A 1173 -1.78 -4.48 3.31
C PHE A 1173 -1.18 -3.11 2.99
N SER A 1174 -1.85 -2.03 3.38
CA SER A 1174 -1.31 -0.67 3.31
C SER A 1174 -1.82 0.13 4.50
N SER A 1175 -0.91 0.61 5.35
CA SER A 1175 -1.28 1.40 6.51
C SER A 1175 -1.72 2.80 6.08
N LYS A 1176 -2.66 3.40 6.81
CA LYS A 1176 -2.82 4.86 6.80
C LYS A 1176 -1.48 5.54 7.19
N PRO A 1177 -1.26 6.82 6.87
CA PRO A 1177 -0.06 7.54 7.31
C PRO A 1177 0.14 7.43 8.84
N LEU A 1178 1.26 6.86 9.27
CA LEU A 1178 1.62 6.64 10.66
C LEU A 1178 2.65 7.67 11.11
N SER A 1179 2.29 8.54 12.05
CA SER A 1179 3.21 9.52 12.64
C SER A 1179 4.02 8.90 13.77
N ILE A 1180 5.34 8.83 13.59
CA ILE A 1180 6.31 8.35 14.58
C ILE A 1180 7.02 9.55 15.21
N HIS A 1181 6.98 9.66 16.54
CA HIS A 1181 7.74 10.69 17.27
C HIS A 1181 9.15 10.20 17.59
N LEU A 1182 10.16 10.97 17.24
CA LEU A 1182 11.58 10.63 17.37
C LEU A 1182 12.15 11.01 18.75
N CYS A 1183 11.35 10.96 19.82
CA CYS A 1183 11.70 11.37 21.20
C CYS A 1183 11.73 10.21 22.19
#